data_AF-A0A2P4Y6X9-F1
#
_entry.id   AF-A0A2P4Y6X9-F1
#
_cell.length_a   1.000
_cell.length_b   1.000
_cell.length_c   1.000
_cell.angle_alpha   90.00
_cell.angle_beta   90.00
_cell.angle_gamma   90.00
#
_symmetry.space_group_name_H-M   'P 1'
#
loop_
_entity.id
_entity.type
_entity.pdbx_description
1 polymer ?
#
loop_
_entity_poly.entity_id
_entity_poly.type
_entity_poly.pdbx_seq_one_letter_code
_entity_poly.pdbx_strand_id
1 'polypeptide(L)'
;MLRRGVAMTRVRSTRTMSLLGSIFGIGEFEGARNTSLSGSTGKQQAYDLALLDYVSMNSHPKFMLQQVLADDTSFLMGHVLVGASQCLAPLMHQDSLDAVTRLEVAANIVNAGETTTNEKMHVLALDAMVHGRHREAAAIYETLLLRDHKDLLALRCCYDIYLFLGDHKNVLATVTRRLPSWSPNDTGYSHLIGMQAYGMQAAGRLDAAEALAEKTLSMNGNDRWALNTMLHVLEARGNANHGASYANQFKAGFDNGGPLERHLYFQWALYMLDLGHYDRINKMLEVNILPYQPDGAPHSVPTLCDATQLYWRLRFAGQDTTELGEQLLHNWSTVLSTNENKLSKSRLHPMARVLQYARFKDATQVLLPVRGKLVLLGGTDVDQDVIEQLLIEWYGLLYIDSRRTTRSFLNCFYYFVNSASKCDDLRLAKLLLNEREPSLQLEDVIYAIKNNIDRSKMTSSVVTLEALESAFDTLLAVSAENDYEQIQVFGAFDTPRLHFNTHNNSYELRADAHRRLHAGPESRIQLLRSRFMSVDLRVKRNRLFAPPSAAVANTTEYMELSRIESLLGVSGIRRVIGMLGQDERKRFYLEDFTSRIIVDLTNAAYTDGLFTINCVVLVEGEVIDDVLHVQSMGFPPPESKEASLEVLGGIDPLGVEVSAQQREQIRELEANDHHATFIVLSDVHLDDPQVMSKLDELFQGLESVQPTLFILMGDFMSTSIGGGAGSNSLQDLREYLEELGTLILKYPGIAENSRFVLVPGPNDPGSSRAFPRHPLPDLCTRDLIRKVPNVTCTTNPCRIRYYTQDIVIFRDDLQQKMQRHAILPPMPSEQEEAAMDESEVVQSVSQTDISKHLAKTLIDQAHLCPLPLMANPINWDFDSSLQLFPAPDVLILGDSTEQFQLGYSSVGVFHPGPFHADFSFVFYRPSTNTTEFSRVE
;
A
#
# COMPACT_ATOMS: atom_id res chain seq x y z
N MET A 1 69.32 -8.69 -55.66
CA MET A 1 70.04 -9.25 -54.50
C MET A 1 69.66 -8.43 -53.25
N LEU A 2 69.20 -9.13 -52.21
CA LEU A 2 69.01 -8.76 -50.79
C LEU A 2 69.47 -7.37 -50.30
N ARG A 3 68.60 -6.65 -49.55
CA ARG A 3 68.77 -6.35 -48.10
C ARG A 3 67.62 -5.49 -47.49
N ARG A 4 67.49 -5.65 -46.17
CA ARG A 4 66.46 -5.28 -45.17
C ARG A 4 66.30 -3.77 -44.82
N GLY A 5 65.15 -3.47 -44.19
CA GLY A 5 64.95 -2.43 -43.15
C GLY A 5 64.02 -1.27 -43.58
N VAL A 6 63.17 -0.62 -42.78
CA VAL A 6 62.79 -0.61 -41.36
C VAL A 6 61.41 0.10 -41.31
N ALA A 7 60.47 -0.36 -40.48
CA ALA A 7 59.23 0.35 -40.17
C ALA A 7 59.28 0.91 -38.74
N MET A 8 58.89 2.18 -38.58
CA MET A 8 58.99 2.98 -37.37
C MET A 8 58.07 2.49 -36.23
N THR A 9 58.67 2.20 -35.08
CA THR A 9 57.99 2.06 -33.79
C THR A 9 57.79 3.43 -33.13
N ARG A 10 56.53 3.81 -32.85
CA ARG A 10 56.19 4.95 -31.98
C ARG A 10 56.26 4.51 -30.52
N VAL A 11 57.12 5.19 -29.78
CA VAL A 11 57.29 5.13 -28.32
C VAL A 11 55.98 5.55 -27.63
N ARG A 12 55.42 4.69 -26.75
CA ARG A 12 54.37 5.08 -25.79
C ARG A 12 55.03 5.59 -24.52
N SER A 13 54.55 6.74 -24.07
CA SER A 13 54.97 7.47 -22.87
C SER A 13 54.87 6.62 -21.61
N THR A 14 55.94 6.61 -20.82
CA THR A 14 55.93 6.24 -19.41
C THR A 14 55.19 7.35 -18.64
N ARG A 15 54.07 7.01 -18.00
CA ARG A 15 53.42 7.88 -17.00
C ARG A 15 54.11 7.68 -15.65
N THR A 16 54.47 8.79 -15.02
CA THR A 16 55.03 8.88 -13.68
C THR A 16 54.04 8.42 -12.62
N MET A 17 54.50 7.61 -11.67
CA MET A 17 53.74 7.14 -10.51
C MET A 17 53.14 8.32 -9.72
N SER A 18 51.86 8.19 -9.32
CA SER A 18 51.25 9.07 -8.32
C SER A 18 51.79 8.72 -6.94
N LEU A 19 52.30 9.73 -6.22
CA LEU A 19 52.80 9.64 -4.84
C LEU A 19 51.74 9.08 -3.86
N LEU A 20 50.45 9.20 -4.20
CA LEU A 20 49.35 8.65 -3.40
C LEU A 20 49.20 7.13 -3.56
N GLY A 21 49.56 6.55 -4.71
CA GLY A 21 49.51 5.10 -4.94
C GLY A 21 50.55 4.32 -4.12
N SER A 22 51.70 4.93 -3.82
CA SER A 22 52.73 4.31 -2.96
C SER A 22 52.40 4.34 -1.47
N ILE A 23 51.46 5.18 -1.02
CA ILE A 23 51.13 5.37 0.40
C ILE A 23 50.04 4.38 0.86
N PHE A 24 49.12 3.99 -0.03
CA PHE A 24 47.96 3.18 0.34
C PHE A 24 48.00 1.72 -0.12
N GLY A 25 49.08 1.25 -0.76
CA GLY A 25 49.26 -0.17 -1.07
C GLY A 25 48.20 -0.78 -2.00
N ILE A 26 47.47 0.03 -2.76
CA ILE A 26 46.52 -0.45 -3.76
C ILE A 26 47.31 -0.65 -5.05
N GLY A 27 47.72 -1.90 -5.31
CA GLY A 27 48.32 -2.28 -6.57
C GLY A 27 47.29 -2.18 -7.69
N GLU A 28 47.63 -1.45 -8.76
CA GLU A 28 46.96 -1.61 -10.06
C GLU A 28 47.22 -3.03 -10.57
N PHE A 29 46.31 -3.96 -10.28
CA PHE A 29 46.23 -5.23 -11.01
C PHE A 29 45.40 -4.99 -12.27
N GLU A 30 46.06 -4.91 -13.42
CA GLU A 30 45.41 -5.05 -14.72
C GLU A 30 44.67 -6.39 -14.74
N GLY A 31 43.34 -6.35 -14.96
CA GLY A 31 42.49 -7.53 -15.02
C GLY A 31 42.90 -8.48 -16.15
N ALA A 32 43.83 -9.39 -15.86
CA ALA A 32 44.19 -10.49 -16.73
C ALA A 32 43.15 -11.61 -16.56
N ARG A 33 42.63 -12.13 -17.68
CA ARG A 33 41.72 -13.28 -17.73
C ARG A 33 42.22 -14.43 -16.86
N ASN A 34 41.52 -14.74 -15.75
CA ASN A 34 41.60 -16.01 -14.99
C ASN A 34 43.00 -16.68 -15.03
N THR A 35 44.05 -15.96 -14.61
CA THR A 35 45.42 -16.49 -14.61
C THR A 35 45.74 -17.14 -13.27
N SER A 36 46.42 -18.29 -13.29
CA SER A 36 46.96 -18.91 -12.06
C SER A 36 47.94 -17.97 -11.38
N LEU A 37 47.88 -17.88 -10.05
CA LEU A 37 48.91 -17.21 -9.26
C LEU A 37 50.24 -17.99 -9.41
N SER A 38 51.36 -17.28 -9.56
CA SER A 38 52.67 -17.91 -9.78
C SER A 38 53.16 -18.68 -8.54
N GLY A 39 53.95 -19.73 -8.76
CA GLY A 39 54.58 -20.55 -7.71
C GLY A 39 55.55 -19.82 -6.77
N SER A 40 55.76 -18.50 -6.93
CA SER A 40 56.48 -17.65 -5.98
C SER A 40 55.60 -17.11 -4.84
N THR A 41 54.28 -17.28 -4.93
CA THR A 41 53.31 -16.79 -3.93
C THR A 41 53.07 -17.88 -2.88
N GLY A 42 53.20 -17.54 -1.60
CA GLY A 42 52.92 -18.51 -0.53
C GLY A 42 51.45 -18.94 -0.51
N LYS A 43 51.16 -20.20 -0.12
CA LYS A 43 49.78 -20.76 -0.19
C LYS A 43 48.72 -19.95 0.55
N GLN A 44 49.06 -19.37 1.71
CA GLN A 44 48.14 -18.52 2.47
C GLN A 44 47.86 -17.20 1.74
N GLN A 45 48.91 -16.56 1.21
CA GLN A 45 48.78 -15.32 0.45
C GLN A 45 47.97 -15.55 -0.84
N ALA A 46 48.16 -16.69 -1.50
CA ALA A 46 47.38 -17.06 -2.68
C ALA A 46 45.89 -17.27 -2.33
N TYR A 47 45.60 -17.88 -1.18
CA TYR A 47 44.24 -18.01 -0.66
C TYR A 47 43.60 -16.66 -0.34
N ASP A 48 44.29 -15.78 0.37
CA ASP A 48 43.76 -14.47 0.77
C ASP A 48 43.43 -13.62 -0.46
N LEU A 49 44.31 -13.61 -1.47
CA LEU A 49 44.05 -12.95 -2.75
C LEU A 49 42.86 -13.57 -3.50
N ALA A 50 42.81 -14.90 -3.58
CA ALA A 50 41.69 -15.60 -4.23
C ALA A 50 40.34 -15.34 -3.53
N LEU A 51 40.35 -15.21 -2.21
CA LEU A 51 39.16 -14.89 -1.43
C LEU A 51 38.68 -13.47 -1.72
N LEU A 52 39.56 -12.48 -1.73
CA LEU A 52 39.19 -11.08 -2.01
C LEU A 52 38.69 -10.91 -3.45
N ASP A 53 39.34 -11.56 -4.42
CA ASP A 53 38.91 -11.55 -5.82
C ASP A 53 37.55 -12.24 -6.02
N TYR A 54 37.28 -13.32 -5.28
CA TYR A 54 35.97 -13.98 -5.30
C TYR A 54 34.88 -13.12 -4.67
N VAL A 55 35.16 -12.54 -3.50
CA VAL A 55 34.20 -11.69 -2.77
C VAL A 55 33.86 -10.43 -3.57
N SER A 56 34.81 -9.87 -4.33
CA SER A 56 34.56 -8.78 -5.28
C SER A 56 34.03 -9.23 -6.64
N MET A 57 33.86 -10.54 -6.86
CA MET A 57 33.39 -11.17 -8.11
C MET A 57 34.28 -10.89 -9.34
N ASN A 58 35.57 -10.65 -9.12
CA ASN A 58 36.56 -10.38 -10.15
C ASN A 58 37.07 -11.65 -10.83
N SER A 59 37.48 -12.64 -10.05
CA SER A 59 38.14 -13.85 -10.55
C SER A 59 37.59 -15.08 -9.84
N HIS A 60 37.51 -16.21 -10.55
CA HIS A 60 37.01 -17.44 -9.95
C HIS A 60 38.16 -18.22 -9.25
N PRO A 61 38.04 -18.60 -7.95
CA PRO A 61 39.12 -19.24 -7.18
C PRO A 61 39.73 -20.49 -7.83
N LYS A 62 38.92 -21.28 -8.54
CA LYS A 62 39.36 -22.49 -9.26
C LYS A 62 40.56 -22.26 -10.18
N PHE A 63 40.67 -21.07 -10.80
CA PHE A 63 41.80 -20.74 -11.67
C PHE A 63 42.99 -20.21 -10.87
N MET A 64 42.72 -19.32 -9.91
CA MET A 64 43.77 -18.70 -9.09
C MET A 64 44.51 -19.71 -8.23
N LEU A 65 43.81 -20.71 -7.69
CA LEU A 65 44.36 -21.74 -6.80
C LEU A 65 44.71 -23.04 -7.52
N GLN A 66 44.64 -23.09 -8.86
CA GLN A 66 44.87 -24.32 -9.61
C GLN A 66 46.25 -24.92 -9.36
N GLN A 67 47.32 -24.11 -9.47
CA GLN A 67 48.69 -24.56 -9.20
C GLN A 67 48.90 -24.87 -7.71
N VAL A 68 48.39 -24.01 -6.82
CA VAL A 68 48.53 -24.19 -5.36
C VAL A 68 47.93 -25.52 -4.90
N LEU A 69 46.76 -25.90 -5.40
CA LEU A 69 46.09 -27.16 -5.06
C LEU A 69 46.70 -28.37 -5.77
N ALA A 70 47.42 -28.17 -6.87
CA ALA A 70 48.21 -29.22 -7.51
C ALA A 70 49.49 -29.51 -6.72
N ASP A 71 50.14 -28.46 -6.18
CA ASP A 71 51.37 -28.57 -5.39
C ASP A 71 51.11 -29.03 -3.96
N ASP A 72 50.01 -28.58 -3.33
CA ASP A 72 49.59 -28.97 -1.97
C ASP A 72 48.14 -29.46 -1.97
N THR A 73 47.96 -30.74 -2.29
CA THR A 73 46.64 -31.39 -2.29
C THR A 73 45.98 -31.44 -0.91
N SER A 74 46.74 -31.22 0.18
CA SER A 74 46.26 -31.22 1.56
C SER A 74 45.74 -29.86 2.05
N PHE A 75 45.79 -28.82 1.20
CA PHE A 75 45.38 -27.47 1.57
C PHE A 75 43.84 -27.34 1.67
N LEU A 76 43.31 -27.66 2.85
CA LEU A 76 41.87 -27.78 3.13
C LEU A 76 41.06 -26.55 2.71
N MET A 77 41.40 -25.37 3.22
CA MET A 77 40.62 -24.16 2.95
C MET A 77 40.65 -23.75 1.47
N GLY A 78 41.72 -24.07 0.74
CA GLY A 78 41.76 -23.90 -0.71
C GLY A 78 40.70 -24.74 -1.44
N HIS A 79 40.51 -26.01 -1.02
CA HIS A 79 39.42 -26.85 -1.56
C HIS A 79 38.03 -26.33 -1.15
N VAL A 80 37.88 -25.84 0.08
CA VAL A 80 36.62 -25.24 0.55
C VAL A 80 36.24 -24.02 -0.28
N LEU A 81 37.17 -23.06 -0.48
CA LEU A 81 36.90 -21.85 -1.26
C LEU A 81 36.54 -22.18 -2.72
N VAL A 82 37.27 -23.11 -3.33
CA VAL A 82 36.96 -23.57 -4.70
C VAL A 82 35.59 -24.27 -4.74
N GLY A 83 35.31 -25.20 -3.82
CA GLY A 83 34.03 -25.92 -3.76
C GLY A 83 32.83 -25.00 -3.49
N ALA A 84 32.97 -24.04 -2.57
CA ALA A 84 31.92 -23.08 -2.26
C ALA A 84 31.64 -22.13 -3.43
N SER A 85 32.68 -21.60 -4.09
CA SER A 85 32.52 -20.76 -5.28
C SER A 85 31.90 -21.54 -6.46
N GLN A 86 32.25 -22.81 -6.63
CA GLN A 86 31.64 -23.69 -7.64
C GLN A 86 30.15 -24.01 -7.36
N CYS A 87 29.72 -23.99 -6.10
CA CYS A 87 28.30 -24.14 -5.74
C CYS A 87 27.50 -22.85 -5.96
N LEU A 88 28.03 -21.71 -5.49
CA LEU A 88 27.28 -20.46 -5.40
C LEU A 88 27.43 -19.57 -6.64
N ALA A 89 28.56 -19.64 -7.34
CA ALA A 89 28.85 -18.82 -8.52
C ALA A 89 29.52 -19.62 -9.66
N PRO A 90 28.91 -20.73 -10.13
CA PRO A 90 29.47 -21.57 -11.19
C PRO A 90 29.56 -20.81 -12.53
N LEU A 91 30.69 -20.95 -13.22
CA LEU A 91 30.86 -20.41 -14.58
C LEU A 91 30.23 -21.32 -15.63
N MET A 92 30.31 -22.64 -15.40
CA MET A 92 29.72 -23.69 -16.23
C MET A 92 29.00 -24.71 -15.35
N HIS A 93 28.07 -25.49 -15.90
CA HIS A 93 27.34 -26.50 -15.11
C HIS A 93 28.27 -27.57 -14.50
N GLN A 94 29.37 -27.90 -15.20
CA GLN A 94 30.38 -28.83 -14.69
C GLN A 94 31.01 -28.37 -13.37
N ASP A 95 31.11 -27.06 -13.12
CA ASP A 95 31.65 -26.55 -11.86
C ASP A 95 30.82 -27.04 -10.66
N SER A 96 29.49 -27.00 -10.77
CA SER A 96 28.59 -27.49 -9.72
C SER A 96 28.74 -28.98 -9.46
N LEU A 97 29.10 -29.78 -10.48
CA LEU A 97 29.41 -31.20 -10.32
C LEU A 97 30.78 -31.41 -9.67
N ASP A 98 31.77 -30.61 -10.05
CA ASP A 98 33.13 -30.66 -9.51
C ASP A 98 33.19 -30.25 -8.02
N ALA A 99 32.23 -29.46 -7.54
CA ALA A 99 32.09 -29.13 -6.12
C ALA A 99 31.92 -30.37 -5.22
N VAL A 100 31.27 -31.43 -5.73
CA VAL A 100 31.16 -32.72 -5.02
C VAL A 100 32.55 -33.33 -4.81
N THR A 101 33.38 -33.33 -5.85
CA THR A 101 34.76 -33.83 -5.77
C THR A 101 35.59 -33.00 -4.78
N ARG A 102 35.40 -31.68 -4.74
CA ARG A 102 36.08 -30.80 -3.77
C ARG A 102 35.65 -31.09 -2.33
N LEU A 103 34.36 -31.33 -2.11
CA LEU A 103 33.83 -31.75 -0.83
C LEU A 103 34.43 -33.09 -0.37
N GLU A 104 34.50 -34.09 -1.25
CA GLU A 104 35.09 -35.40 -0.93
C GLU A 104 36.55 -35.27 -0.49
N VAL A 105 37.35 -34.46 -1.21
CA VAL A 105 38.74 -34.20 -0.84
C VAL A 105 38.83 -33.47 0.50
N ALA A 106 38.02 -32.43 0.71
CA ALA A 106 38.00 -31.68 1.97
C ALA A 106 37.60 -32.55 3.17
N ALA A 107 36.58 -33.40 3.01
CA ALA A 107 36.13 -34.34 4.03
C ALA A 107 37.22 -35.37 4.38
N ASN A 108 37.94 -35.88 3.37
CA ASN A 108 39.06 -36.80 3.59
C ASN A 108 40.21 -36.15 4.36
N ILE A 109 40.54 -34.88 4.06
CA ILE A 109 41.57 -34.13 4.78
C ILE A 109 41.15 -33.92 6.26
N VAL A 110 39.89 -33.56 6.51
CA VAL A 110 39.36 -33.40 7.88
C VAL A 110 39.42 -34.71 8.68
N ASN A 111 39.15 -35.84 8.03
CA ASN A 111 39.20 -37.16 8.66
C ASN A 111 40.63 -37.66 8.91
N ALA A 112 41.61 -37.19 8.14
CA ALA A 112 43.00 -37.66 8.17
C ALA A 112 43.93 -36.85 9.08
N GLY A 113 43.55 -35.65 9.54
CA GLY A 113 44.45 -34.74 10.26
C GLY A 113 43.81 -33.91 11.36
N GLU A 114 44.64 -33.21 12.13
CA GLU A 114 44.19 -32.21 13.11
C GLU A 114 43.70 -30.95 12.39
N THR A 115 42.39 -30.71 12.42
CA THR A 115 41.73 -29.53 11.83
C THR A 115 41.01 -28.73 12.90
N THR A 116 40.98 -27.40 12.73
CA THR A 116 40.31 -26.48 13.65
C THR A 116 38.79 -26.62 13.60
N THR A 117 38.10 -26.14 14.64
CA THR A 117 36.62 -26.17 14.64
C THR A 117 36.02 -25.33 13.50
N ASN A 118 36.64 -24.20 13.13
CA ASN A 118 36.16 -23.35 12.05
C ASN A 118 36.29 -24.04 10.69
N GLU A 119 37.42 -24.69 10.42
CA GLU A 119 37.63 -25.49 9.20
C GLU A 119 36.60 -26.63 9.09
N LYS A 120 36.32 -27.34 10.19
CA LYS A 120 35.28 -28.38 10.21
C LYS A 120 33.89 -27.83 9.89
N MET A 121 33.54 -26.66 10.44
CA MET A 121 32.25 -26.01 10.14
C MET A 121 32.15 -25.56 8.68
N HIS A 122 33.23 -25.07 8.08
CA HIS A 122 33.29 -24.75 6.65
C HIS A 122 33.04 -25.99 5.77
N VAL A 123 33.64 -27.14 6.11
CA VAL A 123 33.38 -28.40 5.39
C VAL A 123 31.94 -28.89 5.58
N LEU A 124 31.37 -28.75 6.78
CA LEU A 124 29.96 -29.07 7.03
C LEU A 124 29.00 -28.17 6.25
N ALA A 125 29.30 -26.87 6.16
CA ALA A 125 28.52 -25.94 5.36
C ALA A 125 28.61 -26.26 3.86
N LEU A 126 29.81 -26.60 3.36
CA LEU A 126 30.00 -27.06 1.99
C LEU A 126 29.23 -28.36 1.71
N ASP A 127 29.25 -29.32 2.64
CA ASP A 127 28.43 -30.54 2.53
C ASP A 127 26.95 -30.20 2.40
N ALA A 128 26.43 -29.34 3.27
CA ALA A 128 25.05 -28.89 3.20
C ALA A 128 24.73 -28.20 1.86
N MET A 129 25.62 -27.32 1.35
CA MET A 129 25.43 -26.64 0.06
C MET A 129 25.41 -27.61 -1.13
N VAL A 130 26.39 -28.51 -1.23
CA VAL A 130 26.49 -29.50 -2.31
C VAL A 130 25.26 -30.41 -2.38
N HIS A 131 24.66 -30.69 -1.22
CA HIS A 131 23.47 -31.53 -1.11
C HIS A 131 22.15 -30.73 -1.18
N GLY A 132 22.18 -29.43 -1.48
CA GLY A 132 21.01 -28.56 -1.62
C GLY A 132 20.35 -28.15 -0.30
N ARG A 133 21.00 -28.41 0.85
CA ARG A 133 20.51 -28.04 2.19
C ARG A 133 20.93 -26.61 2.54
N HIS A 134 20.58 -25.65 1.68
CA HIS A 134 21.04 -24.26 1.78
C HIS A 134 20.66 -23.56 3.10
N ARG A 135 19.45 -23.82 3.64
CA ARG A 135 19.06 -23.28 4.96
C ARG A 135 19.93 -23.79 6.11
N GLU A 136 20.36 -25.06 6.04
CA GLU A 136 21.29 -25.63 7.01
C GLU A 136 22.68 -25.00 6.86
N ALA A 137 23.17 -24.86 5.62
CA ALA A 137 24.44 -24.18 5.34
C ALA A 137 24.45 -22.73 5.87
N ALA A 138 23.37 -21.96 5.65
CA ALA A 138 23.24 -20.61 6.20
C ALA A 138 23.28 -20.59 7.74
N ALA A 139 22.61 -21.55 8.40
CA ALA A 139 22.65 -21.66 9.85
C ALA A 139 24.05 -22.00 10.38
N ILE A 140 24.79 -22.87 9.68
CA ILE A 140 26.18 -23.20 10.01
C ILE A 140 27.08 -21.96 9.85
N TYR A 141 26.96 -21.22 8.75
CA TYR A 141 27.73 -19.99 8.53
C TYR A 141 27.37 -18.88 9.53
N GLU A 142 26.09 -18.68 9.86
CA GLU A 142 25.68 -17.74 10.91
C GLU A 142 26.29 -18.14 12.28
N THR A 143 26.34 -19.44 12.59
CA THR A 143 27.00 -19.96 13.81
C THR A 143 28.51 -19.71 13.78
N LEU A 144 29.15 -19.88 12.63
CA LEU A 144 30.57 -19.58 12.47
C LEU A 144 30.83 -18.08 12.66
N LEU A 145 30.01 -17.21 12.06
CA LEU A 145 30.12 -15.76 12.16
C LEU A 145 29.84 -15.20 13.57
N LEU A 146 29.17 -15.96 14.44
CA LEU A 146 29.06 -15.63 15.87
C LEU A 146 30.38 -15.87 16.62
N ARG A 147 31.21 -16.79 16.14
CA ARG A 147 32.51 -17.14 16.75
C ARG A 147 33.65 -16.31 16.16
N ASP A 148 33.63 -16.13 14.85
CA ASP A 148 34.58 -15.33 14.09
C ASP A 148 33.83 -14.35 13.19
N HIS A 149 33.63 -13.14 13.71
CA HIS A 149 32.92 -12.08 12.99
C HIS A 149 33.70 -11.53 11.79
N LYS A 150 34.98 -11.88 11.63
CA LYS A 150 35.84 -11.45 10.51
C LYS A 150 36.06 -12.53 9.45
N ASP A 151 35.42 -13.70 9.56
CA ASP A 151 35.51 -14.72 8.53
C ASP A 151 34.76 -14.27 7.26
N LEU A 152 35.53 -13.72 6.32
CA LEU A 152 35.01 -13.13 5.09
C LEU A 152 34.40 -14.19 4.15
N LEU A 153 34.93 -15.41 4.13
CA LEU A 153 34.38 -16.50 3.32
C LEU A 153 33.00 -16.91 3.84
N ALA A 154 32.88 -17.09 5.16
CA ALA A 154 31.61 -17.43 5.79
C ALA A 154 30.57 -16.32 5.58
N LEU A 155 30.97 -15.06 5.69
CA LEU A 155 30.09 -13.92 5.45
C LEU A 155 29.60 -13.90 4.00
N ARG A 156 30.50 -14.06 3.04
CA ARG A 156 30.15 -14.08 1.61
C ARG A 156 29.23 -15.24 1.27
N CYS A 157 29.54 -16.46 1.73
CA CYS A 157 28.72 -17.63 1.44
C CYS A 157 27.34 -17.51 2.08
N CYS A 158 27.25 -17.04 3.33
CA CYS A 158 25.97 -16.81 3.99
C CYS A 158 25.11 -15.80 3.24
N TYR A 159 25.72 -14.69 2.83
CA TYR A 159 25.08 -13.64 2.03
C TYR A 159 24.57 -14.18 0.68
N ASP A 160 25.40 -14.91 -0.06
CA ASP A 160 25.03 -15.52 -1.35
C ASP A 160 23.92 -16.57 -1.19
N ILE A 161 23.91 -17.34 -0.08
CA ILE A 161 22.83 -18.27 0.23
C ILE A 161 21.52 -17.52 0.47
N TYR A 162 21.53 -16.39 1.17
CA TYR A 162 20.31 -15.60 1.37
C TYR A 162 19.79 -15.00 0.06
N LEU A 163 20.68 -14.58 -0.85
CA LEU A 163 20.29 -14.18 -2.21
C LEU A 163 19.67 -15.36 -2.98
N PHE A 164 20.31 -16.52 -2.93
CA PHE A 164 19.83 -17.73 -3.57
C PHE A 164 18.45 -18.17 -3.04
N LEU A 165 18.19 -17.97 -1.75
CA LEU A 165 16.91 -18.28 -1.09
C LEU A 165 15.86 -17.15 -1.18
N GLY A 166 16.16 -15.99 -1.78
CA GLY A 166 15.25 -14.84 -1.78
C GLY A 166 14.93 -14.27 -0.39
N ASP A 167 15.79 -14.49 0.62
CA ASP A 167 15.58 -14.02 2.00
C ASP A 167 16.11 -12.59 2.19
N HIS A 168 15.41 -11.62 1.58
CA HIS A 168 15.77 -10.20 1.59
C HIS A 168 15.99 -9.62 2.98
N LYS A 169 15.24 -10.12 3.98
CA LYS A 169 15.39 -9.69 5.39
C LYS A 169 16.79 -10.00 5.89
N ASN A 170 17.30 -11.19 5.58
CA ASN A 170 18.61 -11.62 6.05
C ASN A 170 19.78 -11.17 5.16
N VAL A 171 19.57 -10.85 3.88
CA VAL A 171 20.62 -10.27 3.00
C VAL A 171 21.23 -9.01 3.62
N LEU A 172 20.40 -8.04 4.04
CA LEU A 172 20.90 -6.82 4.68
C LEU A 172 21.26 -7.05 6.16
N ALA A 173 20.47 -7.86 6.87
CA ALA A 173 20.67 -8.05 8.31
C ALA A 173 21.96 -8.82 8.63
N THR A 174 22.38 -9.78 7.78
CA THR A 174 23.62 -10.53 8.01
C THR A 174 24.84 -9.61 7.99
N VAL A 175 24.91 -8.67 7.05
CA VAL A 175 26.00 -7.67 6.96
C VAL A 175 25.91 -6.69 8.13
N THR A 176 24.70 -6.18 8.40
CA THR A 176 24.46 -5.16 9.45
C THR A 176 24.87 -5.65 10.84
N ARG A 177 24.66 -6.93 11.16
CA ARG A 177 25.07 -7.53 12.44
C ARG A 177 26.60 -7.54 12.63
N ARG A 178 27.38 -7.62 11.55
CA ARG A 178 28.84 -7.79 11.60
C ARG A 178 29.60 -6.49 11.39
N LEU A 179 29.01 -5.53 10.66
CA LEU A 179 29.65 -4.27 10.32
C LEU A 179 30.27 -3.53 11.52
N PRO A 180 29.66 -3.48 12.74
CA PRO A 180 30.26 -2.82 13.90
C PRO A 180 31.60 -3.44 14.36
N SER A 181 31.87 -4.69 14.01
CA SER A 181 33.09 -5.40 14.39
C SER A 181 34.22 -5.27 13.36
N TRP A 182 33.99 -4.52 12.28
CA TRP A 182 34.95 -4.26 11.21
C TRP A 182 35.38 -2.80 11.21
N SER A 183 36.69 -2.58 11.11
CA SER A 183 37.32 -1.26 10.96
C SER A 183 37.50 -0.93 9.48
N PRO A 184 37.47 0.35 9.07
CA PRO A 184 37.84 0.76 7.72
C PRO A 184 39.24 0.32 7.25
N ASN A 185 40.13 -0.02 8.18
CA ASN A 185 41.47 -0.53 7.89
C ASN A 185 41.53 -2.06 7.74
N ASP A 186 40.44 -2.78 8.03
CA ASP A 186 40.40 -4.24 7.90
C ASP A 186 40.32 -4.65 6.43
N THR A 187 41.13 -5.64 6.04
CA THR A 187 41.10 -6.24 4.70
C THR A 187 39.74 -6.87 4.43
N GLY A 188 38.97 -6.26 3.52
CA GLY A 188 37.62 -6.70 3.15
C GLY A 188 36.49 -5.77 3.60
N TYR A 189 36.78 -4.71 4.37
CA TYR A 189 35.76 -3.73 4.79
C TYR A 189 34.98 -3.13 3.61
N SER A 190 35.65 -2.79 2.51
CA SER A 190 35.01 -2.29 1.29
C SER A 190 33.95 -3.26 0.74
N HIS A 191 34.24 -4.56 0.75
CA HIS A 191 33.29 -5.58 0.28
C HIS A 191 32.04 -5.67 1.17
N LEU A 192 32.17 -5.47 2.48
CA LEU A 192 31.01 -5.40 3.38
C LEU A 192 30.11 -4.21 3.04
N ILE A 193 30.71 -3.06 2.73
CA ILE A 193 29.95 -1.88 2.27
C ILE A 193 29.28 -2.17 0.93
N GLY A 194 29.94 -2.87 0.01
CA GLY A 194 29.34 -3.31 -1.25
C GLY A 194 28.14 -4.24 -1.06
N MET A 195 28.26 -5.25 -0.19
CA MET A 195 27.15 -6.15 0.15
C MET A 195 26.00 -5.40 0.86
N GLN A 196 26.31 -4.41 1.70
CA GLN A 196 25.32 -3.54 2.33
C GLN A 196 24.61 -2.65 1.30
N ALA A 197 25.33 -2.12 0.31
CA ALA A 197 24.77 -1.30 -0.76
C ALA A 197 23.68 -2.06 -1.51
N TYR A 198 23.97 -3.30 -1.92
CA TYR A 198 22.98 -4.17 -2.55
C TYR A 198 21.80 -4.48 -1.62
N GLY A 199 22.07 -4.78 -0.34
CA GLY A 199 21.01 -4.99 0.65
C GLY A 199 20.08 -3.77 0.83
N MET A 200 20.60 -2.55 0.69
CA MET A 200 19.80 -1.32 0.69
C MET A 200 18.98 -1.17 -0.61
N GLN A 201 19.54 -1.55 -1.76
CA GLN A 201 18.83 -1.56 -3.04
C GLN A 201 17.67 -2.55 -3.00
N ALA A 202 17.90 -3.78 -2.54
CA ALA A 202 16.85 -4.80 -2.37
C ALA A 202 15.75 -4.38 -1.38
N ALA A 203 16.08 -3.53 -0.40
CA ALA A 203 15.12 -2.93 0.53
C ALA A 203 14.42 -1.66 -0.02
N GLY A 204 14.62 -1.30 -1.29
CA GLY A 204 14.01 -0.13 -1.94
C GLY A 204 14.63 1.23 -1.57
N ARG A 205 15.75 1.25 -0.82
CA ARG A 205 16.41 2.48 -0.36
C ARG A 205 17.50 2.93 -1.35
N LEU A 206 17.06 3.34 -2.54
CA LEU A 206 17.94 3.58 -3.70
C LEU A 206 19.04 4.62 -3.46
N ASP A 207 18.72 5.75 -2.83
CA ASP A 207 19.71 6.82 -2.58
C ASP A 207 20.83 6.36 -1.63
N ALA A 208 20.47 5.57 -0.61
CA ALA A 208 21.44 5.00 0.31
C ALA A 208 22.29 3.93 -0.38
N ALA A 209 21.68 3.12 -1.25
CA ALA A 209 22.38 2.10 -2.03
C ALA A 209 23.40 2.73 -2.99
N GLU A 210 23.00 3.77 -3.72
CA GLU A 210 23.86 4.52 -4.64
C GLU A 210 25.10 5.07 -3.90
N ALA A 211 24.88 5.79 -2.80
CA ALA A 211 25.97 6.39 -2.02
C ALA A 211 26.94 5.34 -1.46
N LEU A 212 26.45 4.18 -1.01
CA LEU A 212 27.30 3.09 -0.51
C LEU A 212 28.03 2.36 -1.64
N ALA A 213 27.41 2.19 -2.80
CA ALA A 213 28.04 1.59 -3.98
C ALA A 213 29.16 2.51 -4.52
N GLU A 214 28.91 3.81 -4.65
CA GLU A 214 29.94 4.80 -5.03
C GLU A 214 31.08 4.82 -4.02
N LYS A 215 30.76 4.81 -2.72
CA LYS A 215 31.77 4.72 -1.67
C LYS A 215 32.62 3.46 -1.82
N THR A 216 32.00 2.31 -2.08
CA THR A 216 32.72 1.04 -2.29
C THR A 216 33.63 1.12 -3.50
N LEU A 217 33.14 1.64 -4.64
CA LEU A 217 33.93 1.82 -5.85
C LEU A 217 35.09 2.83 -5.66
N SER A 218 34.91 3.85 -4.81
CA SER A 218 35.99 4.79 -4.47
C SER A 218 37.10 4.15 -3.63
N MET A 219 36.75 3.15 -2.80
CA MET A 219 37.70 2.38 -1.99
C MET A 219 38.34 1.25 -2.78
N ASN A 220 37.57 0.60 -3.64
CA ASN A 220 37.97 -0.52 -4.48
C ASN A 220 37.33 -0.35 -5.87
N GLY A 221 38.07 0.28 -6.80
CA GLY A 221 37.58 0.56 -8.15
C GLY A 221 37.23 -0.67 -8.98
N ASN A 222 37.69 -1.85 -8.56
CA ASN A 222 37.41 -3.13 -9.22
C ASN A 222 36.30 -3.92 -8.50
N ASP A 223 35.55 -3.35 -7.56
CA ASP A 223 34.47 -4.09 -6.90
C ASP A 223 33.24 -4.25 -7.82
N ARG A 224 33.08 -5.44 -8.40
CA ARG A 224 31.99 -5.70 -9.35
C ARG A 224 30.66 -5.92 -8.69
N TRP A 225 30.65 -6.30 -7.42
CA TRP A 225 29.41 -6.37 -6.66
C TRP A 225 28.82 -4.98 -6.47
N ALA A 226 29.68 -3.99 -6.18
CA ALA A 226 29.27 -2.58 -6.14
C ALA A 226 28.85 -2.04 -7.52
N LEU A 227 29.56 -2.42 -8.59
CA LEU A 227 29.13 -2.09 -9.95
C LEU A 227 27.75 -2.68 -10.28
N ASN A 228 27.55 -3.96 -9.97
CA ASN A 228 26.26 -4.65 -10.13
C ASN A 228 25.14 -3.93 -9.38
N THR A 229 25.41 -3.53 -8.13
CA THR A 229 24.48 -2.76 -7.32
C THR A 229 24.10 -1.45 -7.99
N MET A 230 25.07 -0.72 -8.56
CA MET A 230 24.80 0.53 -9.26
C MET A 230 23.92 0.32 -10.49
N LEU A 231 24.15 -0.75 -11.26
CA LEU A 231 23.26 -1.09 -12.38
C LEU A 231 21.83 -1.33 -11.87
N HIS A 232 21.64 -2.15 -10.84
CA HIS A 232 20.29 -2.34 -10.28
C HIS A 232 19.65 -1.05 -9.74
N VAL A 233 20.42 -0.11 -9.19
CA VAL A 233 19.89 1.21 -8.79
C VAL A 233 19.45 2.02 -10.01
N LEU A 234 20.24 2.03 -11.08
CA LEU A 234 19.92 2.75 -12.32
C LEU A 234 18.72 2.13 -13.06
N GLU A 235 18.61 0.81 -13.01
CA GLU A 235 17.46 0.02 -13.47
C GLU A 235 16.21 0.40 -12.67
N ALA A 236 16.27 0.33 -11.35
CA ALA A 236 15.15 0.69 -10.48
C ALA A 236 14.71 2.16 -10.63
N ARG A 237 15.58 3.05 -11.10
CA ARG A 237 15.23 4.45 -11.42
C ARG A 237 14.62 4.64 -12.81
N GLY A 238 14.60 3.60 -13.65
CA GLY A 238 14.02 3.63 -14.99
C GLY A 238 14.73 4.58 -15.96
N ASN A 239 16.05 4.75 -15.81
CA ASN A 239 16.87 5.58 -16.71
C ASN A 239 17.80 4.71 -17.57
N ALA A 240 17.22 4.02 -18.56
CA ALA A 240 17.92 3.07 -19.40
C ALA A 240 19.11 3.69 -20.17
N ASN A 241 19.01 4.95 -20.60
CA ASN A 241 20.14 5.63 -21.24
C ASN A 241 21.34 5.77 -20.29
N HIS A 242 21.10 6.19 -19.04
CA HIS A 242 22.16 6.32 -18.05
C HIS A 242 22.74 4.96 -17.69
N GLY A 243 21.89 3.96 -17.43
CA GLY A 243 22.31 2.57 -17.17
C GLY A 243 23.17 1.99 -18.30
N ALA A 244 22.73 2.11 -19.55
CA ALA A 244 23.46 1.66 -20.72
C ALA A 244 24.81 2.37 -20.89
N SER A 245 24.86 3.69 -20.71
CA SER A 245 26.11 4.46 -20.76
C SER A 245 27.06 4.06 -19.63
N TYR A 246 26.54 3.86 -18.42
CA TYR A 246 27.32 3.46 -17.26
C TYR A 246 27.92 2.05 -17.46
N ALA A 247 27.11 1.07 -17.87
CA ALA A 247 27.59 -0.27 -18.22
C ALA A 247 28.67 -0.22 -19.32
N ASN A 248 28.48 0.59 -20.36
CA ASN A 248 29.47 0.75 -21.42
C ASN A 248 30.78 1.39 -20.93
N GLN A 249 30.69 2.39 -20.05
CA GLN A 249 31.86 3.06 -19.45
C GLN A 249 32.73 2.07 -18.66
N PHE A 250 32.09 1.16 -17.91
CA PHE A 250 32.77 0.18 -17.07
C PHE A 250 32.98 -1.18 -17.74
N LYS A 251 32.64 -1.34 -19.03
CA LYS A 251 32.77 -2.60 -19.79
C LYS A 251 34.14 -3.25 -19.61
N ALA A 252 35.22 -2.48 -19.79
CA ALA A 252 36.59 -2.99 -19.66
C ALA A 252 36.89 -3.55 -18.25
N GLY A 253 36.18 -3.07 -17.23
CA GLY A 253 36.33 -3.51 -15.84
C GLY A 253 35.65 -4.83 -15.53
N PHE A 254 34.55 -5.19 -16.22
CA PHE A 254 33.84 -6.46 -15.97
C PHE A 254 34.04 -7.56 -17.02
N ASP A 255 34.54 -7.22 -18.21
CA ASP A 255 34.79 -8.12 -19.35
C ASP A 255 36.09 -8.95 -19.19
N ASN A 256 36.16 -9.85 -18.20
CA ASN A 256 37.41 -10.58 -17.85
C ASN A 256 37.30 -12.11 -17.61
N GLY A 257 36.14 -12.74 -17.70
CA GLY A 257 35.90 -14.15 -17.37
C GLY A 257 35.44 -14.43 -15.94
N GLY A 258 35.09 -13.41 -15.15
CA GLY A 258 34.72 -13.53 -13.73
C GLY A 258 33.27 -13.97 -13.50
N PRO A 259 32.89 -14.32 -12.25
CA PRO A 259 31.60 -14.93 -11.96
C PRO A 259 30.36 -14.08 -12.32
N LEU A 260 30.45 -12.75 -12.25
CA LEU A 260 29.36 -11.84 -12.58
C LEU A 260 29.34 -11.34 -14.03
N GLU A 261 30.33 -11.68 -14.86
CA GLU A 261 30.46 -11.09 -16.20
C GLU A 261 29.18 -11.26 -17.03
N ARG A 262 28.67 -12.49 -17.13
CA ARG A 262 27.47 -12.80 -17.91
C ARG A 262 26.23 -12.08 -17.36
N HIS A 263 26.12 -11.99 -16.04
CA HIS A 263 25.00 -11.30 -15.39
C HIS A 263 25.06 -9.79 -15.63
N LEU A 264 26.24 -9.17 -15.62
CA LEU A 264 26.40 -7.75 -15.93
C LEU A 264 26.08 -7.44 -17.40
N TYR A 265 26.39 -8.36 -18.32
CA TYR A 265 25.92 -8.27 -19.71
C TYR A 265 24.40 -8.46 -19.83
N PHE A 266 23.80 -9.33 -19.02
CA PHE A 266 22.34 -9.47 -18.92
C PHE A 266 21.69 -8.16 -18.43
N GLN A 267 22.19 -7.57 -17.34
CA GLN A 267 21.73 -6.26 -16.83
C GLN A 267 21.85 -5.17 -17.90
N TRP A 268 22.96 -5.16 -18.64
CA TRP A 268 23.13 -4.22 -19.74
C TRP A 268 22.15 -4.49 -20.89
N ALA A 269 21.83 -5.74 -21.18
CA ALA A 269 20.84 -6.11 -22.17
C ALA A 269 19.43 -5.64 -21.79
N LEU A 270 19.08 -5.59 -20.49
CA LEU A 270 17.81 -5.01 -20.03
C LEU A 270 17.69 -3.53 -20.42
N TYR A 271 18.75 -2.72 -20.26
CA TYR A 271 18.71 -1.34 -20.77
C TYR A 271 18.63 -1.26 -22.29
N MET A 272 19.23 -2.20 -23.02
CA MET A 272 19.11 -2.23 -24.48
C MET A 272 17.69 -2.61 -24.91
N LEU A 273 17.02 -3.47 -24.14
CA LEU A 273 15.61 -3.82 -24.32
C LEU A 273 14.74 -2.58 -24.19
N ASP A 274 14.94 -1.84 -23.11
CA ASP A 274 14.24 -0.59 -22.80
C ASP A 274 14.39 0.49 -23.87
N LEU A 275 15.55 0.52 -24.52
CA LEU A 275 15.87 1.44 -25.61
C LEU A 275 15.41 0.91 -26.99
N GLY A 276 14.83 -0.29 -27.07
CA GLY A 276 14.38 -0.92 -28.31
C GLY A 276 15.52 -1.37 -29.23
N HIS A 277 16.72 -1.58 -28.69
CA HIS A 277 17.91 -1.99 -29.44
C HIS A 277 18.06 -3.52 -29.52
N TYR A 278 17.04 -4.20 -30.04
CA TYR A 278 16.96 -5.68 -30.06
C TYR A 278 18.13 -6.36 -30.79
N ASP A 279 18.63 -5.77 -31.89
CA ASP A 279 19.79 -6.30 -32.62
C ASP A 279 21.04 -6.41 -31.74
N ARG A 280 21.22 -5.45 -30.82
CA ARG A 280 22.34 -5.47 -29.86
C ARG A 280 22.16 -6.56 -28.83
N ILE A 281 20.93 -6.78 -28.36
CA ILE A 281 20.60 -7.84 -27.41
C ILE A 281 20.91 -9.20 -28.02
N ASN A 282 20.49 -9.44 -29.27
CA ASN A 282 20.79 -10.68 -29.99
C ASN A 282 22.31 -10.90 -30.10
N LYS A 283 23.09 -9.84 -30.37
CA LYS A 283 24.55 -9.95 -30.41
C LYS A 283 25.17 -10.21 -29.02
N MET A 284 24.64 -9.59 -27.98
CA MET A 284 25.08 -9.82 -26.59
C MET A 284 24.75 -11.24 -26.13
N LEU A 285 23.59 -11.78 -26.53
CA LEU A 285 23.23 -13.18 -26.29
C LEU A 285 24.23 -14.13 -26.94
N GLU A 286 24.52 -13.94 -28.24
CA GLU A 286 25.43 -14.79 -29.01
C GLU A 286 26.89 -14.73 -28.52
N VAL A 287 27.36 -13.55 -28.08
CA VAL A 287 28.79 -13.34 -27.79
C VAL A 287 29.12 -13.36 -26.31
N ASN A 288 28.24 -12.84 -25.46
CA ASN A 288 28.56 -12.50 -24.08
C ASN A 288 27.79 -13.32 -23.04
N ILE A 289 26.49 -13.53 -23.24
CA ILE A 289 25.61 -14.17 -22.24
C ILE A 289 25.56 -15.68 -22.45
N LEU A 290 25.19 -16.13 -23.65
CA LEU A 290 25.04 -17.55 -24.00
C LEU A 290 25.94 -17.93 -25.20
N PRO A 291 27.27 -17.74 -25.10
CA PRO A 291 28.16 -18.00 -26.23
C PRO A 291 28.26 -19.48 -26.57
N TYR A 292 28.27 -19.80 -27.86
CA TYR A 292 28.42 -21.17 -28.36
C TYR A 292 29.64 -21.89 -27.76
N GLN A 293 29.42 -23.08 -27.21
CA GLN A 293 30.46 -23.94 -26.65
C GLN A 293 30.88 -25.03 -27.66
N PRO A 294 32.12 -25.01 -28.19
CA PRO A 294 32.56 -25.98 -29.20
C PRO A 294 32.59 -27.43 -28.73
N ASP A 295 32.76 -27.65 -27.43
CA ASP A 295 32.79 -28.96 -26.78
C ASP A 295 31.40 -29.44 -26.35
N GLY A 296 30.35 -28.64 -26.59
CA GLY A 296 28.98 -28.93 -26.16
C GLY A 296 28.78 -28.87 -24.63
N ALA A 297 29.71 -28.27 -23.89
CA ALA A 297 29.60 -28.18 -22.44
C ALA A 297 28.38 -27.31 -22.04
N PRO A 298 27.53 -27.78 -21.11
CA PRO A 298 26.36 -27.02 -20.68
C PRO A 298 26.75 -25.77 -19.88
N HIS A 299 26.08 -24.66 -20.18
CA HIS A 299 26.20 -23.41 -19.41
C HIS A 299 25.71 -23.59 -17.97
N SER A 300 26.20 -22.73 -17.06
CA SER A 300 25.73 -22.75 -15.67
C SER A 300 24.26 -22.37 -15.56
N VAL A 301 23.60 -22.91 -14.52
CA VAL A 301 22.18 -22.65 -14.25
C VAL A 301 21.87 -21.14 -14.17
N PRO A 302 22.64 -20.29 -13.45
CA PRO A 302 22.38 -18.84 -13.44
C PRO A 302 22.43 -18.20 -14.83
N THR A 303 23.39 -18.61 -15.68
CA THR A 303 23.48 -18.12 -17.07
C THR A 303 22.23 -18.49 -17.87
N LEU A 304 21.75 -19.73 -17.70
CA LEU A 304 20.54 -20.18 -18.37
C LEU A 304 19.29 -19.46 -17.86
N CYS A 305 19.22 -19.11 -16.57
CA CYS A 305 18.14 -18.29 -16.03
C CYS A 305 18.15 -16.89 -16.65
N ASP A 306 19.30 -16.20 -16.70
CA ASP A 306 19.45 -14.88 -17.35
C ASP A 306 19.06 -14.92 -18.84
N ALA A 307 19.51 -15.93 -19.58
CA ALA A 307 19.16 -16.09 -20.99
C ALA A 307 17.67 -16.43 -21.19
N THR A 308 17.07 -17.22 -20.30
CA THR A 308 15.63 -17.54 -20.34
C THR A 308 14.78 -16.30 -20.05
N GLN A 309 15.23 -15.44 -19.13
CA GLN A 309 14.60 -14.16 -18.85
C GLN A 309 14.60 -13.21 -20.06
N LEU A 310 15.71 -13.13 -20.80
CA LEU A 310 15.78 -12.34 -22.04
C LEU A 310 14.93 -12.96 -23.15
N TYR A 311 14.90 -14.30 -23.26
CA TYR A 311 14.04 -15.00 -24.22
C TYR A 311 12.58 -14.57 -24.07
N TRP A 312 12.04 -14.60 -22.85
CA TRP A 312 10.65 -14.21 -22.61
C TRP A 312 10.42 -12.74 -22.93
N ARG A 313 11.30 -11.86 -22.47
CA ARG A 313 11.19 -10.41 -22.74
C ARG A 313 11.26 -10.07 -24.23
N LEU A 314 12.16 -10.72 -24.98
CA LEU A 314 12.24 -10.56 -26.44
C LEU A 314 11.00 -11.11 -27.15
N ARG A 315 10.50 -12.26 -26.72
CA ARG A 315 9.27 -12.87 -27.24
C ARG A 315 8.07 -11.96 -27.01
N PHE A 316 7.95 -11.39 -25.80
CA PHE A 316 6.93 -10.40 -25.48
C PHE A 316 7.09 -9.10 -26.28
N ALA A 317 8.32 -8.67 -26.55
CA ALA A 317 8.61 -7.56 -27.46
C ALA A 317 8.35 -7.86 -28.95
N GLY A 318 7.78 -9.04 -29.28
CA GLY A 318 7.43 -9.44 -30.64
C GLY A 318 8.64 -9.81 -31.51
N GLN A 319 9.80 -10.07 -30.91
CA GLN A 319 10.99 -10.54 -31.64
C GLN A 319 10.87 -12.05 -31.95
N ASP A 320 11.47 -12.49 -33.05
CA ASP A 320 11.60 -13.92 -33.34
C ASP A 320 12.62 -14.55 -32.40
N THR A 321 12.15 -15.36 -31.47
CA THR A 321 12.97 -16.05 -30.47
C THR A 321 13.09 -17.55 -30.74
N THR A 322 12.74 -18.03 -31.93
CA THR A 322 12.67 -19.48 -32.23
C THR A 322 14.00 -20.18 -31.97
N GLU A 323 15.08 -19.65 -32.55
CA GLU A 323 16.43 -20.23 -32.40
C GLU A 323 16.93 -20.20 -30.94
N LEU A 324 16.74 -19.07 -30.25
CA LEU A 324 17.10 -18.94 -28.83
C LEU A 324 16.32 -19.95 -27.96
N GLY A 325 15.05 -20.17 -28.26
CA GLY A 325 14.21 -21.16 -27.58
C GLY A 325 14.73 -22.59 -27.76
N GLU A 326 15.12 -22.97 -28.98
CA GLU A 326 15.72 -24.29 -29.25
C GLU A 326 17.06 -24.46 -28.53
N GLN A 327 17.91 -23.42 -28.54
CA GLN A 327 19.19 -23.43 -27.83
C GLN A 327 19.01 -23.57 -26.32
N LEU A 328 18.07 -22.83 -25.73
CA LEU A 328 17.75 -22.94 -24.31
C LEU A 328 17.21 -24.32 -23.95
N LEU A 329 16.27 -24.86 -24.74
CA LEU A 329 15.71 -26.19 -24.52
C LEU A 329 16.80 -27.26 -24.55
N HIS A 330 17.72 -27.19 -25.52
CA HIS A 330 18.85 -28.10 -25.61
C HIS A 330 19.74 -28.02 -24.36
N ASN A 331 20.17 -26.81 -23.97
CA ASN A 331 21.04 -26.62 -22.81
C ASN A 331 20.41 -27.09 -21.49
N TRP A 332 19.15 -26.73 -21.25
CA TRP A 332 18.43 -27.17 -20.06
C TRP A 332 18.24 -28.69 -20.04
N SER A 333 17.96 -29.32 -21.20
CA SER A 333 17.88 -30.77 -21.32
C SER A 333 19.21 -31.46 -20.97
N THR A 334 20.34 -30.88 -21.39
CA THR A 334 21.67 -31.39 -21.05
C THR A 334 21.92 -31.33 -19.55
N VAL A 335 21.63 -30.19 -18.90
CA VAL A 335 21.74 -30.00 -17.42
C VAL A 335 20.85 -30.98 -16.64
N LEU A 336 19.71 -31.37 -17.19
CA LEU A 336 18.82 -32.35 -16.59
C LEU A 336 19.35 -33.78 -16.72
N SER A 337 19.84 -34.14 -17.90
CA SER A 337 20.34 -35.48 -18.19
C SER A 337 21.59 -35.85 -17.39
N THR A 338 22.45 -34.87 -17.07
CA THR A 338 23.65 -35.07 -16.24
C THR A 338 23.32 -35.41 -14.78
N ASN A 339 22.16 -34.97 -14.28
CA ASN A 339 21.73 -35.18 -12.90
C ASN A 339 21.10 -36.56 -12.64
N GLU A 340 20.51 -37.22 -13.65
CA GLU A 340 19.84 -38.52 -13.47
C GLU A 340 20.79 -39.66 -13.06
N ASN A 341 22.08 -39.56 -13.39
CA ASN A 341 23.05 -40.63 -13.16
C ASN A 341 23.88 -40.51 -11.87
N LYS A 342 23.78 -39.40 -11.11
CA LYS A 342 24.57 -39.24 -9.86
C LYS A 342 23.84 -38.65 -8.65
N LEU A 343 22.60 -38.16 -8.73
CA LEU A 343 21.85 -37.71 -7.55
C LEU A 343 20.35 -37.99 -7.64
N SER A 344 19.76 -38.44 -6.52
CA SER A 344 18.35 -38.79 -6.39
C SER A 344 17.41 -37.71 -6.93
N LYS A 345 16.34 -38.13 -7.60
CA LYS A 345 15.27 -37.35 -8.28
C LYS A 345 14.60 -36.19 -7.49
N SER A 346 15.05 -35.88 -6.28
CA SER A 346 14.56 -34.78 -5.43
C SER A 346 15.38 -33.48 -5.50
N ARG A 347 16.49 -33.43 -6.25
CA ARG A 347 17.51 -32.35 -6.11
C ARG A 347 17.80 -31.53 -7.38
N LEU A 348 16.90 -31.57 -8.37
CA LEU A 348 17.03 -30.72 -9.55
C LEU A 348 16.64 -29.27 -9.24
N HIS A 349 17.38 -28.31 -9.80
CA HIS A 349 17.00 -26.89 -9.76
C HIS A 349 15.56 -26.71 -10.23
N PRO A 350 14.73 -25.85 -9.59
CA PRO A 350 13.31 -25.74 -9.92
C PRO A 350 13.06 -25.50 -11.42
N MET A 351 13.81 -24.57 -12.04
CA MET A 351 13.72 -24.30 -13.48
C MET A 351 14.08 -25.50 -14.38
N ALA A 352 15.04 -26.32 -13.96
CA ALA A 352 15.38 -27.53 -14.70
C ALA A 352 14.20 -28.51 -14.68
N ARG A 353 13.57 -28.77 -13.52
CA ARG A 353 12.41 -29.68 -13.43
C ARG A 353 11.27 -29.24 -14.35
N VAL A 354 11.07 -27.95 -14.49
CA VAL A 354 10.01 -27.34 -15.31
C VAL A 354 10.27 -27.58 -16.79
N LEU A 355 11.49 -27.34 -17.26
CA LEU A 355 11.86 -27.45 -18.67
C LEU A 355 12.08 -28.90 -19.13
N GLN A 356 12.19 -29.85 -18.20
CA GLN A 356 12.20 -31.29 -18.50
C GLN A 356 10.90 -31.77 -19.16
N TYR A 357 9.78 -31.11 -18.85
CA TYR A 357 8.51 -31.34 -19.52
C TYR A 357 8.53 -30.52 -20.80
N ALA A 358 9.15 -31.07 -21.85
CA ALA A 358 9.41 -30.45 -23.16
C ALA A 358 8.19 -29.88 -23.91
N ARG A 359 7.01 -29.84 -23.29
CA ARG A 359 5.76 -29.27 -23.78
C ARG A 359 5.27 -28.25 -22.75
N PHE A 360 5.12 -27.00 -23.19
CA PHE A 360 4.63 -25.88 -22.35
C PHE A 360 3.40 -26.25 -21.53
N LYS A 361 2.43 -26.96 -22.13
CA LYS A 361 1.22 -27.42 -21.46
C LYS A 361 1.48 -28.33 -20.24
N ASP A 362 2.49 -29.20 -20.34
CA ASP A 362 2.82 -30.16 -19.29
C ASP A 362 3.64 -29.46 -18.19
N ALA A 363 4.55 -28.55 -18.57
CA ALA A 363 5.32 -27.71 -17.64
C ALA A 363 4.40 -26.83 -16.78
N THR A 364 3.43 -26.14 -17.38
CA THR A 364 2.49 -25.26 -16.66
C THR A 364 1.60 -26.05 -15.69
N GLN A 365 1.12 -27.24 -16.08
CA GLN A 365 0.32 -28.10 -15.20
C GLN A 365 1.08 -28.60 -13.97
N VAL A 366 2.38 -28.84 -14.10
CA VAL A 366 3.26 -29.23 -12.99
C VAL A 366 3.66 -28.04 -12.11
N LEU A 367 3.65 -26.82 -12.66
CA LEU A 367 3.99 -25.58 -11.98
C LEU A 367 2.89 -25.00 -11.09
N LEU A 368 1.62 -25.22 -11.46
CA LEU A 368 0.44 -24.74 -10.74
C LEU A 368 0.45 -25.03 -9.21
N PRO A 369 0.78 -26.25 -8.75
CA PRO A 369 0.80 -26.57 -7.32
C PRO A 369 1.93 -25.92 -6.51
N VAL A 370 2.99 -25.46 -7.19
CA VAL A 370 4.21 -24.90 -6.57
C VAL A 370 4.34 -23.39 -6.74
N ARG A 371 3.36 -22.75 -7.38
CA ARG A 371 3.25 -21.29 -7.53
C ARG A 371 3.37 -20.56 -6.18
N GLY A 372 4.23 -19.54 -6.12
CA GLY A 372 4.50 -18.77 -4.89
C GLY A 372 5.22 -19.56 -3.80
N LYS A 373 5.60 -20.81 -4.06
CA LYS A 373 6.33 -21.69 -3.14
C LYS A 373 7.72 -22.05 -3.67
N LEU A 374 8.18 -21.39 -4.73
CA LEU A 374 9.46 -21.72 -5.36
C LEU A 374 10.66 -21.46 -4.44
N VAL A 375 10.58 -20.39 -3.66
CA VAL A 375 11.53 -20.06 -2.57
C VAL A 375 11.58 -21.17 -1.51
N LEU A 376 10.47 -21.87 -1.26
CA LEU A 376 10.45 -23.02 -0.33
C LEU A 376 11.18 -24.23 -0.92
N LEU A 377 11.26 -24.32 -2.26
CA LEU A 377 11.89 -25.38 -3.03
C LEU A 377 13.33 -25.05 -3.46
N GLY A 378 13.88 -23.91 -3.00
CA GLY A 378 15.24 -23.49 -3.29
C GLY A 378 15.44 -22.81 -4.65
N GLY A 379 14.40 -22.18 -5.20
CA GLY A 379 14.50 -21.29 -6.36
C GLY A 379 14.67 -19.83 -5.97
N THR A 380 15.25 -19.05 -6.86
CA THR A 380 15.44 -17.59 -6.74
C THR A 380 14.18 -16.82 -7.13
N ASP A 381 14.13 -15.51 -6.82
CA ASP A 381 13.06 -14.64 -7.32
C ASP A 381 13.05 -14.56 -8.85
N VAL A 382 14.24 -14.63 -9.47
CA VAL A 382 14.39 -14.74 -10.93
C VAL A 382 13.70 -16.01 -11.47
N ASP A 383 13.84 -17.13 -10.78
CA ASP A 383 13.17 -18.38 -11.17
C ASP A 383 11.65 -18.29 -10.98
N GLN A 384 11.21 -17.57 -9.95
CA GLN A 384 9.80 -17.27 -9.72
C GLN A 384 9.25 -16.37 -10.84
N ASP A 385 9.99 -15.34 -11.28
CA ASP A 385 9.62 -14.46 -12.39
C ASP A 385 9.50 -15.23 -13.70
N VAL A 386 10.46 -16.10 -14.03
CA VAL A 386 10.40 -16.93 -15.24
C VAL A 386 9.21 -17.89 -15.19
N ILE A 387 8.89 -18.46 -14.02
CA ILE A 387 7.74 -19.34 -13.84
C ILE A 387 6.43 -18.57 -13.97
N GLU A 388 6.31 -17.37 -13.39
CA GLU A 388 5.13 -16.53 -13.58
C GLU A 388 5.00 -16.14 -15.05
N GLN A 389 6.08 -15.80 -15.77
CA GLN A 389 6.09 -15.55 -17.21
C GLN A 389 5.62 -16.76 -18.04
N LEU A 390 6.04 -17.98 -17.67
CA LEU A 390 5.57 -19.24 -18.27
C LEU A 390 4.09 -19.52 -18.00
N LEU A 391 3.58 -19.15 -16.81
CA LEU A 391 2.16 -19.28 -16.48
C LEU A 391 1.31 -18.32 -17.33
N ILE A 392 1.79 -17.09 -17.61
CA ILE A 392 1.10 -16.08 -18.44
C ILE A 392 0.74 -16.61 -19.83
N GLU A 393 1.70 -17.21 -20.55
CA GLU A 393 1.46 -17.69 -21.92
C GLU A 393 0.43 -18.85 -21.96
N TRP A 394 0.36 -19.68 -20.91
CA TRP A 394 -0.57 -20.80 -20.84
C TRP A 394 -1.99 -20.41 -20.42
N TYR A 395 -2.14 -19.46 -19.48
CA TYR A 395 -3.45 -18.85 -19.20
C TYR A 395 -3.95 -18.07 -20.42
N GLY A 396 -3.05 -17.56 -21.25
CA GLY A 396 -3.33 -17.06 -22.58
C GLY A 396 -3.83 -18.12 -23.58
N LEU A 397 -3.94 -19.41 -23.26
CA LEU A 397 -4.44 -20.45 -24.18
C LEU A 397 -5.71 -21.17 -23.69
N LEU A 398 -6.17 -20.93 -22.47
CA LEU A 398 -7.35 -21.58 -21.89
C LEU A 398 -8.38 -20.57 -21.35
N TYR A 399 -9.63 -20.97 -21.53
CA TYR A 399 -10.89 -20.23 -21.38
C TYR A 399 -11.09 -19.46 -20.06
N ILE A 400 -11.93 -18.42 -20.20
CA ILE A 400 -12.62 -17.60 -19.20
C ILE A 400 -13.40 -18.48 -18.22
N ASP A 401 -13.05 -18.47 -16.94
CA ASP A 401 -14.01 -18.48 -15.81
C ASP A 401 -13.34 -18.20 -14.44
N SER A 402 -14.07 -17.50 -13.55
CA SER A 402 -13.81 -17.20 -12.14
C SER A 402 -12.83 -16.08 -11.73
N ARG A 403 -13.25 -15.28 -10.72
CA ARG A 403 -12.54 -14.18 -10.02
C ARG A 403 -11.14 -14.52 -9.46
N ARG A 404 -10.73 -15.80 -9.43
CA ARG A 404 -9.36 -16.22 -9.02
C ARG A 404 -8.32 -16.02 -10.12
N THR A 405 -8.76 -15.96 -11.37
CA THR A 405 -7.90 -15.85 -12.55
C THR A 405 -7.43 -14.40 -12.75
N THR A 406 -8.24 -13.41 -12.36
CA THR A 406 -7.94 -11.97 -12.45
C THR A 406 -6.82 -11.53 -11.51
N ARG A 407 -6.83 -12.00 -10.25
CA ARG A 407 -5.74 -11.75 -9.28
C ARG A 407 -4.44 -12.46 -9.69
N SER A 408 -4.56 -13.57 -10.40
CA SER A 408 -3.44 -14.31 -10.96
C SER A 408 -2.81 -13.59 -12.15
N PHE A 409 -3.63 -12.92 -12.98
CA PHE A 409 -3.21 -12.04 -14.07
C PHE A 409 -2.59 -10.73 -13.54
N LEU A 410 -3.15 -10.13 -12.49
CA LEU A 410 -2.63 -8.94 -11.79
C LEU A 410 -1.26 -9.17 -11.15
N ASN A 411 -1.06 -10.29 -10.45
CA ASN A 411 0.29 -10.64 -9.95
C ASN A 411 1.27 -10.82 -11.11
N CYS A 412 0.86 -11.51 -12.17
CA CYS A 412 1.68 -11.68 -13.37
C CYS A 412 2.04 -10.35 -14.06
N PHE A 413 1.09 -9.41 -14.15
CA PHE A 413 1.30 -8.08 -14.74
C PHE A 413 2.15 -7.19 -13.82
N TYR A 414 1.99 -7.29 -12.50
CA TYR A 414 2.80 -6.58 -11.51
C TYR A 414 4.26 -7.00 -11.52
N TYR A 415 4.54 -8.31 -11.46
CA TYR A 415 5.90 -8.84 -11.53
C TYR A 415 6.53 -8.51 -12.90
N PHE A 416 5.72 -8.42 -13.97
CA PHE A 416 6.19 -8.01 -15.30
C PHE A 416 6.57 -6.52 -15.38
N VAL A 417 5.72 -5.61 -14.88
CA VAL A 417 5.96 -4.14 -14.86
C VAL A 417 7.16 -3.76 -13.99
N ASN A 418 7.45 -4.53 -12.94
CA ASN A 418 8.68 -4.37 -12.15
C ASN A 418 9.94 -4.93 -12.81
N SER A 419 9.81 -5.66 -13.93
CA SER A 419 10.89 -6.41 -14.58
C SER A 419 11.23 -5.94 -16.02
N ALA A 420 10.47 -4.98 -16.54
CA ALA A 420 10.62 -4.38 -17.87
C ALA A 420 10.53 -2.85 -17.74
N SER A 421 11.27 -2.06 -18.54
CA SER A 421 11.01 -0.62 -18.52
C SER A 421 9.72 -0.24 -19.26
N LYS A 422 9.17 0.87 -18.74
CA LYS A 422 8.23 1.87 -19.25
C LYS A 422 7.84 1.89 -20.73
N CYS A 423 8.68 1.44 -21.66
CA CYS A 423 8.38 1.50 -23.09
C CYS A 423 7.57 0.28 -23.58
N ASP A 424 7.69 -0.86 -22.89
CA ASP A 424 7.06 -2.13 -23.30
C ASP A 424 5.65 -2.32 -22.71
N ASP A 425 5.32 -1.64 -21.60
CA ASP A 425 4.01 -1.73 -20.92
C ASP A 425 2.83 -1.37 -21.85
N LEU A 426 3.01 -0.41 -22.75
CA LEU A 426 1.96 0.06 -23.68
C LEU A 426 1.85 -0.78 -24.96
N ARG A 427 2.93 -1.45 -25.39
CA ARG A 427 2.95 -2.23 -26.64
C ARG A 427 2.53 -3.68 -26.41
N LEU A 428 2.80 -4.23 -25.23
CA LEU A 428 2.36 -5.58 -24.86
C LEU A 428 0.87 -5.63 -24.49
N ALA A 429 0.35 -4.59 -23.82
CA ALA A 429 -1.10 -4.39 -23.68
C ALA A 429 -1.81 -4.40 -25.04
N LYS A 430 -1.19 -3.77 -26.05
CA LYS A 430 -1.62 -3.78 -27.46
C LYS A 430 -1.67 -5.17 -28.11
N LEU A 431 -0.80 -6.09 -27.70
CA LEU A 431 -0.68 -7.43 -28.27
C LEU A 431 -1.58 -8.46 -27.56
N LEU A 432 -1.73 -8.34 -26.23
CA LEU A 432 -2.61 -9.18 -25.41
C LEU A 432 -4.11 -8.85 -25.61
N LEU A 433 -4.45 -7.60 -25.92
CA LEU A 433 -5.85 -7.16 -26.13
C LEU A 433 -6.33 -7.33 -27.58
N ASN A 434 -5.41 -7.36 -28.57
CA ASN A 434 -5.78 -7.42 -29.99
C ASN A 434 -6.44 -8.74 -30.43
N GLU A 435 -6.39 -9.80 -29.62
CA GLU A 435 -6.98 -11.08 -30.00
C GLU A 435 -8.32 -11.42 -29.32
N ARG A 436 -8.81 -10.70 -28.28
CA ARG A 436 -9.74 -11.37 -27.34
C ARG A 436 -11.00 -10.69 -26.80
N GLU A 437 -11.28 -9.39 -26.96
CA GLU A 437 -12.64 -8.88 -26.65
C GLU A 437 -13.08 -7.71 -27.57
N PRO A 438 -14.31 -7.70 -28.11
CA PRO A 438 -14.78 -6.64 -29.03
C PRO A 438 -15.32 -5.36 -28.35
N SER A 439 -15.36 -5.28 -27.01
CA SER A 439 -16.10 -4.25 -26.27
C SER A 439 -15.26 -3.08 -25.72
N LEU A 440 -13.94 -3.21 -25.65
CA LEU A 440 -13.05 -2.17 -25.13
C LEU A 440 -12.19 -1.59 -26.27
N GLN A 441 -12.45 -0.34 -26.65
CA GLN A 441 -11.63 0.38 -27.62
C GLN A 441 -10.29 0.73 -26.98
N LEU A 442 -9.20 0.37 -27.67
CA LEU A 442 -7.81 0.56 -27.24
C LEU A 442 -7.48 2.01 -26.83
N GLU A 443 -8.16 2.97 -27.43
CA GLU A 443 -7.98 4.40 -27.18
C GLU A 443 -8.49 4.80 -25.79
N ASP A 444 -9.55 4.16 -25.28
CA ASP A 444 -10.17 4.46 -23.99
C ASP A 444 -9.36 3.93 -22.82
N VAL A 445 -8.78 2.73 -22.96
CA VAL A 445 -7.88 2.13 -21.96
C VAL A 445 -6.57 2.92 -21.85
N ILE A 446 -6.00 3.32 -22.99
CA ILE A 446 -4.79 4.13 -23.04
C ILE A 446 -5.08 5.54 -22.50
N TYR A 447 -6.25 6.10 -22.79
CA TYR A 447 -6.67 7.40 -22.26
C TYR A 447 -6.87 7.37 -20.73
N ALA A 448 -7.50 6.31 -20.20
CA ALA A 448 -7.70 6.12 -18.76
C ALA A 448 -6.38 5.92 -18.00
N ILE A 449 -5.48 5.05 -18.49
CA ILE A 449 -4.15 4.85 -17.89
C ILE A 449 -3.33 6.14 -17.98
N LYS A 450 -3.39 6.87 -19.10
CA LYS A 450 -2.66 8.14 -19.28
C LYS A 450 -3.21 9.29 -18.43
N ASN A 451 -4.52 9.29 -18.12
CA ASN A 451 -5.15 10.28 -17.25
C ASN A 451 -4.99 9.96 -15.77
N ASN A 452 -5.01 8.68 -15.37
CA ASN A 452 -4.74 8.25 -13.99
C ASN A 452 -3.25 8.32 -13.64
N ILE A 453 -2.36 8.11 -14.61
CA ILE A 453 -0.93 8.42 -14.50
C ILE A 453 -0.74 9.90 -14.82
N ASP A 454 -1.27 10.75 -13.95
CA ASP A 454 -1.08 12.20 -14.05
C ASP A 454 0.40 12.54 -13.79
N ARG A 455 1.08 13.08 -14.79
CA ARG A 455 2.53 13.39 -14.75
C ARG A 455 2.93 14.33 -13.61
N SER A 456 1.98 15.08 -13.04
CA SER A 456 2.17 15.98 -11.90
C SER A 456 2.18 15.31 -10.52
N LYS A 457 1.61 14.10 -10.40
CA LYS A 457 1.44 13.39 -9.10
C LYS A 457 2.49 12.32 -8.83
N MET A 458 3.30 11.97 -9.83
CA MET A 458 4.36 10.98 -9.66
C MET A 458 5.59 11.61 -8.99
N THR A 459 5.91 11.16 -7.77
CA THR A 459 7.16 11.50 -7.07
C THR A 459 8.34 10.64 -7.53
N SER A 460 8.05 9.52 -8.21
CA SER A 460 8.99 8.52 -8.68
C SER A 460 8.81 8.28 -10.17
N SER A 461 9.89 7.92 -10.84
CA SER A 461 9.86 7.45 -12.21
C SER A 461 9.23 6.05 -12.34
N VAL A 462 8.94 5.32 -11.27
CA VAL A 462 8.40 3.94 -11.30
C VAL A 462 6.89 3.94 -11.04
N VAL A 463 6.13 3.20 -11.84
CA VAL A 463 4.70 2.95 -11.60
C VAL A 463 4.59 1.85 -10.55
N THR A 464 3.99 2.13 -9.40
CA THR A 464 3.85 1.17 -8.30
C THR A 464 2.70 0.19 -8.56
N LEU A 465 2.73 -0.99 -7.90
CA LEU A 465 1.62 -1.95 -7.91
C LEU A 465 0.30 -1.27 -7.65
N GLU A 466 0.28 -0.47 -6.58
CA GLU A 466 -0.90 0.19 -6.05
C GLU A 466 -1.48 1.22 -7.03
N ALA A 467 -0.63 1.91 -7.81
CA ALA A 467 -1.08 2.86 -8.82
C ALA A 467 -1.68 2.16 -10.05
N LEU A 468 -1.17 0.97 -10.38
CA LEU A 468 -1.63 0.16 -11.50
C LEU A 468 -2.88 -0.66 -11.12
N GLU A 469 -2.93 -1.18 -9.90
CA GLU A 469 -4.13 -1.73 -9.26
C GLU A 469 -5.22 -0.68 -9.19
N SER A 470 -4.93 0.54 -8.74
CA SER A 470 -5.90 1.65 -8.73
C SER A 470 -6.41 1.99 -10.14
N ALA A 471 -5.53 2.19 -11.13
CA ALA A 471 -5.93 2.52 -12.50
C ALA A 471 -6.70 1.38 -13.20
N PHE A 472 -6.40 0.13 -12.84
CA PHE A 472 -7.10 -1.04 -13.38
C PHE A 472 -8.38 -1.35 -12.60
N ASP A 473 -8.47 -1.03 -11.32
CA ASP A 473 -9.71 -1.04 -10.53
C ASP A 473 -10.67 0.03 -11.07
N THR A 474 -10.18 1.18 -11.56
CA THR A 474 -10.98 2.15 -12.34
C THR A 474 -11.51 1.52 -13.63
N LEU A 475 -10.66 0.82 -14.37
CA LEU A 475 -11.00 0.23 -15.68
C LEU A 475 -11.86 -1.04 -15.56
N LEU A 476 -11.69 -1.79 -14.48
CA LEU A 476 -12.52 -2.93 -14.11
C LEU A 476 -13.81 -2.47 -13.48
N ALA A 477 -13.85 -1.36 -12.74
CA ALA A 477 -15.10 -0.69 -12.42
C ALA A 477 -15.79 -0.31 -13.73
N VAL A 478 -15.10 0.30 -14.69
CA VAL A 478 -15.67 0.66 -15.99
C VAL A 478 -16.10 -0.53 -16.87
N SER A 479 -15.44 -1.69 -16.80
CA SER A 479 -15.79 -2.88 -17.60
C SER A 479 -16.66 -3.92 -16.88
N ALA A 480 -16.72 -3.92 -15.54
CA ALA A 480 -17.69 -4.64 -14.74
C ALA A 480 -18.98 -3.83 -14.53
N GLU A 481 -18.97 -2.52 -14.77
CA GLU A 481 -20.14 -1.64 -14.87
C GLU A 481 -20.94 -1.85 -16.17
N ASN A 482 -21.30 -3.10 -16.43
CA ASN A 482 -22.68 -3.32 -16.89
C ASN A 482 -23.61 -3.72 -15.73
N ASP A 483 -23.12 -3.87 -14.49
CA ASP A 483 -23.96 -4.00 -13.28
C ASP A 483 -23.45 -3.06 -12.15
N TYR A 484 -23.87 -1.80 -12.18
CA TYR A 484 -23.72 -0.88 -11.06
C TYR A 484 -24.53 -1.38 -9.84
N GLU A 485 -23.90 -1.59 -8.68
CA GLU A 485 -24.63 -1.94 -7.45
C GLU A 485 -25.46 -0.75 -6.95
N GLN A 486 -26.79 -0.89 -7.01
CA GLN A 486 -27.79 0.10 -6.59
C GLN A 486 -27.55 0.69 -5.19
N ILE A 487 -27.16 -0.15 -4.21
CA ILE A 487 -26.94 0.23 -2.81
C ILE A 487 -25.54 -0.23 -2.37
N GLN A 488 -24.70 0.74 -1.98
CA GLN A 488 -23.36 0.51 -1.47
C GLN A 488 -23.26 0.96 0.00
N VAL A 489 -22.62 0.16 0.86
CA VAL A 489 -22.49 0.44 2.29
C VAL A 489 -21.01 0.63 2.65
N PHE A 490 -20.68 1.77 3.25
CA PHE A 490 -19.32 2.16 3.61
C PHE A 490 -19.15 2.24 5.12
N GLY A 491 -18.24 1.43 5.65
CA GLY A 491 -17.79 1.49 7.03
C GLY A 491 -16.81 2.64 7.27
N ALA A 492 -16.87 3.27 8.44
CA ALA A 492 -16.05 4.41 8.83
C ALA A 492 -14.55 4.11 8.84
N PHE A 493 -14.15 2.88 9.19
CA PHE A 493 -12.74 2.46 9.16
C PHE A 493 -12.19 2.27 7.75
N ASP A 494 -13.07 1.99 6.78
CA ASP A 494 -12.71 1.70 5.39
C ASP A 494 -12.73 2.97 4.52
N THR A 495 -13.48 4.00 4.92
CA THR A 495 -13.53 5.27 4.18
C THR A 495 -12.13 5.90 4.00
N PRO A 496 -11.77 6.34 2.79
CA PRO A 496 -10.49 7.00 2.54
C PRO A 496 -10.47 8.41 3.17
N ARG A 497 -9.26 8.95 3.37
CA ARG A 497 -9.08 10.29 3.93
C ARG A 497 -8.87 11.32 2.83
N LEU A 498 -9.72 12.33 2.80
CA LEU A 498 -9.50 13.54 2.00
C LEU A 498 -8.44 14.42 2.67
N HIS A 499 -7.38 14.71 1.92
CA HIS A 499 -6.31 15.59 2.35
C HIS A 499 -6.30 16.85 1.48
N PHE A 500 -6.43 18.02 2.11
CA PHE A 500 -6.28 19.30 1.40
C PHE A 500 -4.80 19.68 1.33
N ASN A 501 -4.29 19.84 0.12
CA ASN A 501 -2.92 20.27 -0.13
C ASN A 501 -2.88 21.79 -0.31
N THR A 502 -2.28 22.48 0.67
CA THR A 502 -2.21 23.95 0.70
C THR A 502 -1.30 24.55 -0.36
N HIS A 503 -0.41 23.77 -0.99
CA HIS A 503 0.50 24.28 -2.01
C HIS A 503 -0.17 24.43 -3.38
N ASN A 504 -1.06 23.49 -3.73
CA ASN A 504 -1.78 23.47 -5.00
C ASN A 504 -3.27 23.82 -4.84
N ASN A 505 -3.74 24.07 -3.61
CA ASN A 505 -5.14 24.33 -3.27
C ASN A 505 -6.11 23.28 -3.82
N SER A 506 -5.71 22.01 -3.78
CA SER A 506 -6.53 20.89 -4.25
C SER A 506 -6.68 19.80 -3.20
N TYR A 507 -7.75 19.02 -3.34
CA TYR A 507 -7.97 17.83 -2.53
C TYR A 507 -7.31 16.62 -3.19
N GLU A 508 -6.79 15.71 -2.37
CA GLU A 508 -6.22 14.43 -2.77
C GLU A 508 -6.78 13.34 -1.85
N LEU A 509 -7.15 12.18 -2.41
CA LEU A 509 -7.39 10.98 -1.61
C LEU A 509 -6.04 10.35 -1.26
N ARG A 510 -5.85 10.00 0.01
CA ARG A 510 -4.68 9.24 0.44
C ARG A 510 -5.09 7.93 1.09
N ALA A 511 -4.57 6.84 0.55
CA ALA A 511 -4.59 5.54 1.21
C ALA A 511 -3.61 5.59 2.39
N ASP A 512 -4.12 5.94 3.56
CA ASP A 512 -3.29 6.12 4.76
C ASP A 512 -3.07 4.74 5.40
N ALA A 513 -2.10 3.99 4.88
CA ALA A 513 -1.79 2.60 5.28
C ALA A 513 -1.37 2.44 6.75
N HIS A 514 -1.24 3.56 7.49
CA HIS A 514 -0.74 3.61 8.85
C HIS A 514 -1.76 4.12 9.88
N ARG A 515 -3.06 4.23 9.56
CA ARG A 515 -4.09 4.62 10.55
C ARG A 515 -4.12 3.64 11.72
N ARG A 516 -4.09 4.16 12.95
CA ARG A 516 -4.08 3.35 14.18
C ARG A 516 -5.19 3.80 15.12
N LEU A 517 -5.80 2.84 15.81
CA LEU A 517 -6.72 3.13 16.91
C LEU A 517 -6.00 3.87 18.06
N HIS A 518 -4.75 3.49 18.34
CA HIS A 518 -3.90 4.11 19.34
C HIS A 518 -2.89 5.06 18.66
N ALA A 519 -3.41 6.17 18.15
CA ALA A 519 -2.63 7.20 17.46
C ALA A 519 -1.74 8.02 18.43
N GLY A 520 -0.70 8.64 17.89
CA GLY A 520 0.21 9.52 18.64
C GLY A 520 -0.41 10.88 18.98
N PRO A 521 0.18 11.65 19.92
CA PRO A 521 -0.28 12.99 20.28
C PRO A 521 -0.42 13.95 19.09
N GLU A 522 0.38 13.76 18.04
CA GLU A 522 0.35 14.54 16.80
C GLU A 522 -1.00 14.42 16.10
N SER A 523 -1.60 13.22 16.08
CA SER A 523 -2.91 12.99 15.46
C SER A 523 -4.02 13.75 16.17
N ARG A 524 -3.94 13.91 17.51
CA ARG A 524 -4.89 14.72 18.28
C ARG A 524 -4.86 16.19 17.86
N ILE A 525 -3.65 16.74 17.68
CA ILE A 525 -3.47 18.13 17.23
C ILE A 525 -3.97 18.26 15.79
N GLN A 526 -3.60 17.32 14.93
CA GLN A 526 -3.99 17.32 13.53
C GLN A 526 -5.51 17.22 13.35
N LEU A 527 -6.22 16.49 14.21
CA LEU A 527 -7.68 16.40 14.25
C LEU A 527 -8.31 17.80 14.37
N LEU A 528 -7.97 18.54 15.43
CA LEU A 528 -8.55 19.87 15.68
C LEU A 528 -8.18 20.87 14.57
N ARG A 529 -6.92 20.81 14.10
CA ARG A 529 -6.47 21.62 12.96
C ARG A 529 -7.26 21.32 11.69
N SER A 530 -7.54 20.05 11.41
CA SER A 530 -8.27 19.62 10.21
C SER A 530 -9.72 20.08 10.25
N ARG A 531 -10.39 20.01 11.42
CA ARG A 531 -11.74 20.53 11.61
C ARG A 531 -11.82 22.03 11.34
N PHE A 532 -10.93 22.81 11.96
CA PHE A 532 -10.87 24.25 11.73
C PHE A 532 -10.57 24.59 10.27
N MET A 533 -9.57 23.91 9.67
CA MET A 533 -9.19 24.13 8.27
C MET A 533 -10.33 23.85 7.29
N SER A 534 -11.10 22.78 7.51
CA SER A 534 -12.22 22.41 6.62
C SER A 534 -13.26 23.53 6.57
N VAL A 535 -13.64 24.07 7.73
CA VAL A 535 -14.60 25.16 7.84
C VAL A 535 -14.02 26.49 7.35
N ASP A 536 -12.77 26.82 7.68
CA ASP A 536 -12.08 28.04 7.22
C ASP A 536 -11.97 28.11 5.68
N LEU A 537 -11.60 27.00 5.03
CA LEU A 537 -11.55 26.92 3.57
C LEU A 537 -12.92 27.11 2.93
N ARG A 538 -13.98 26.61 3.57
CA ARG A 538 -15.37 26.77 3.11
C ARG A 538 -15.83 28.22 3.21
N VAL A 539 -15.51 28.90 4.31
CA VAL A 539 -15.84 30.32 4.51
C VAL A 539 -15.15 31.19 3.47
N LYS A 540 -13.86 30.95 3.20
CA LYS A 540 -13.10 31.70 2.19
C LYS A 540 -13.63 31.55 0.76
N ARG A 541 -14.36 30.46 0.47
CA ARG A 541 -15.04 30.22 -0.80
C ARG A 541 -16.42 30.89 -0.88
N ASN A 542 -17.01 31.22 0.26
CA ASN A 542 -18.33 31.84 0.31
C ASN A 542 -18.27 33.28 -0.24
N ARG A 543 -19.27 33.64 -1.07
CA ARG A 543 -19.34 34.93 -1.76
C ARG A 543 -19.31 36.15 -0.83
N LEU A 544 -19.79 36.02 0.41
CA LEU A 544 -19.79 37.11 1.39
C LEU A 544 -18.39 37.42 1.95
N PHE A 545 -17.49 36.43 1.96
CA PHE A 545 -16.16 36.54 2.57
C PHE A 545 -15.00 36.40 1.57
N ALA A 546 -15.30 36.04 0.32
CA ALA A 546 -14.31 35.98 -0.76
C ALA A 546 -14.03 37.39 -1.30
N PRO A 547 -12.76 37.79 -1.49
CA PRO A 547 -12.43 39.12 -2.02
C PRO A 547 -13.04 39.29 -3.43
N PRO A 548 -13.76 40.40 -3.69
CA PRO A 548 -14.40 40.59 -4.97
C PRO A 548 -13.36 40.75 -6.08
N SER A 549 -13.63 40.14 -7.24
CA SER A 549 -12.84 40.38 -8.44
C SER A 549 -12.93 41.87 -8.84
N ALA A 550 -11.84 42.44 -9.36
CA ALA A 550 -11.75 43.85 -9.73
C ALA A 550 -12.89 44.33 -10.67
N ALA A 551 -13.54 43.41 -11.40
CA ALA A 551 -14.67 43.70 -12.28
C ALA A 551 -16.03 43.91 -11.58
N VAL A 552 -16.20 43.49 -10.32
CA VAL A 552 -17.50 43.40 -9.62
C VAL A 552 -17.50 44.12 -8.25
N ALA A 553 -16.40 44.81 -7.91
CA ALA A 553 -16.14 45.39 -6.60
C ALA A 553 -17.19 46.38 -6.07
N ASN A 554 -18.00 47.00 -6.94
CA ASN A 554 -19.00 48.00 -6.55
C ASN A 554 -20.41 47.43 -6.30
N THR A 555 -20.63 46.12 -6.51
CA THR A 555 -21.98 45.51 -6.48
C THR A 555 -22.18 44.41 -5.44
N THR A 556 -21.13 43.96 -4.75
CA THR A 556 -21.20 42.85 -3.78
C THR A 556 -20.81 43.31 -2.39
N GLU A 557 -21.67 43.03 -1.39
CA GLU A 557 -21.33 43.18 0.02
C GLU A 557 -20.23 42.18 0.38
N TYR A 558 -19.04 42.70 0.66
CA TYR A 558 -17.86 41.93 1.06
C TYR A 558 -17.57 42.17 2.54
N MET A 559 -17.51 41.10 3.32
CA MET A 559 -17.17 41.11 4.74
C MET A 559 -15.72 40.63 4.92
N GLU A 560 -14.84 41.55 5.27
CA GLU A 560 -13.43 41.23 5.52
C GLU A 560 -13.24 40.52 6.86
N LEU A 561 -12.57 39.36 6.83
CA LEU A 561 -12.18 38.60 8.03
C LEU A 561 -10.75 38.94 8.44
N SER A 562 -10.59 39.32 9.71
CA SER A 562 -9.29 39.58 10.33
C SER A 562 -8.73 38.29 10.97
N ARG A 563 -7.41 38.20 11.09
CA ARG A 563 -6.75 37.15 11.88
C ARG A 563 -6.76 37.53 13.35
N ILE A 564 -6.79 36.55 14.26
CA ILE A 564 -6.81 36.85 15.70
C ILE A 564 -5.54 37.59 16.13
N GLU A 565 -4.37 37.26 15.58
CA GLU A 565 -3.11 37.99 15.84
C GLU A 565 -3.19 39.50 15.51
N SER A 566 -4.01 39.89 14.54
CA SER A 566 -4.14 41.27 14.06
C SER A 566 -5.06 42.14 14.90
N LEU A 567 -5.75 41.56 15.89
CA LEU A 567 -6.65 42.28 16.77
C LEU A 567 -5.92 43.07 17.87
N LEU A 568 -4.68 42.71 18.18
CA LEU A 568 -3.90 43.36 19.24
C LEU A 568 -3.53 44.80 18.82
N GLY A 569 -3.94 45.77 19.64
CA GLY A 569 -3.60 47.19 19.45
C GLY A 569 -4.42 47.91 18.37
N VAL A 570 -5.50 47.30 17.87
CA VAL A 570 -6.40 47.88 16.87
C VAL A 570 -7.74 48.20 17.50
N SER A 571 -8.26 49.42 17.27
CA SER A 571 -9.58 49.84 17.76
C SER A 571 -10.68 49.64 16.73
N GLY A 572 -11.92 49.53 17.21
CA GLY A 572 -13.12 49.37 16.40
C GLY A 572 -13.53 47.92 16.15
N ILE A 573 -14.69 47.77 15.50
CA ILE A 573 -15.33 46.48 15.26
C ILE A 573 -14.51 45.66 14.25
N ARG A 574 -14.32 44.38 14.56
CA ARG A 574 -13.62 43.38 13.74
C ARG A 574 -14.44 42.11 13.64
N ARG A 575 -14.28 41.42 12.51
CA ARG A 575 -14.88 40.11 12.25
C ARG A 575 -13.79 39.07 12.18
N VAL A 576 -13.94 37.99 12.92
CA VAL A 576 -12.96 36.91 12.99
C VAL A 576 -13.64 35.55 12.91
N ILE A 577 -12.91 34.57 12.39
CA ILE A 577 -13.25 33.16 12.49
C ILE A 577 -12.33 32.50 13.51
N GLY A 578 -12.88 31.63 14.34
CA GLY A 578 -12.05 30.88 15.29
C GLY A 578 -12.80 29.73 15.93
N MET A 579 -12.05 28.86 16.59
CA MET A 579 -12.57 27.73 17.33
C MET A 579 -12.77 28.13 18.81
N LEU A 580 -13.95 27.83 19.34
CA LEU A 580 -14.29 28.10 20.74
C LEU A 580 -13.51 27.18 21.68
N GLY A 581 -12.87 27.77 22.68
CA GLY A 581 -12.15 27.08 23.75
C GLY A 581 -12.54 27.59 25.12
N GLN A 582 -12.14 26.84 26.16
CA GLN A 582 -12.33 27.24 27.56
C GLN A 582 -11.06 26.99 28.35
N ASP A 583 -10.60 27.99 29.10
CA ASP A 583 -9.41 27.89 29.95
C ASP A 583 -9.72 27.26 31.32
N GLU A 584 -8.67 26.98 32.11
CA GLU A 584 -8.80 26.41 33.46
C GLU A 584 -9.60 27.29 34.44
N ARG A 585 -9.72 28.60 34.15
CA ARG A 585 -10.50 29.57 34.93
C ARG A 585 -11.94 29.69 34.42
N LYS A 586 -12.36 28.80 33.51
CA LYS A 586 -13.68 28.78 32.85
C LYS A 586 -13.95 30.01 31.97
N ARG A 587 -12.92 30.77 31.59
CA ARG A 587 -13.09 31.86 30.63
C ARG A 587 -13.08 31.28 29.22
N PHE A 588 -13.99 31.79 28.40
CA PHE A 588 -14.05 31.41 27.00
C PHE A 588 -12.97 32.15 26.21
N TYR A 589 -12.44 31.47 25.21
CA TYR A 589 -11.49 32.06 24.28
C TYR A 589 -11.80 31.59 22.86
N LEU A 590 -11.29 32.35 21.91
CA LEU A 590 -11.33 32.03 20.49
C LEU A 590 -9.91 31.80 19.99
N GLU A 591 -9.69 30.74 19.22
CA GLU A 591 -8.37 30.34 18.72
C GLU A 591 -8.41 30.07 17.21
N ASP A 592 -7.43 30.60 16.48
CA ASP A 592 -7.17 30.31 15.06
C ASP A 592 -5.74 29.74 14.90
N PHE A 593 -5.23 29.61 13.67
CA PHE A 593 -3.86 29.12 13.46
C PHE A 593 -2.74 30.08 13.92
N THR A 594 -3.08 31.31 14.29
CA THR A 594 -2.14 32.38 14.58
C THR A 594 -2.04 32.69 16.06
N SER A 595 -3.18 32.86 16.73
CA SER A 595 -3.23 33.30 18.12
C SER A 595 -4.54 32.90 18.80
N ARG A 596 -4.63 33.18 20.10
CA ARG A 596 -5.83 33.05 20.92
C ARG A 596 -6.19 34.38 21.57
N ILE A 597 -7.48 34.65 21.71
CA ILE A 597 -8.00 35.85 22.40
C ILE A 597 -9.12 35.46 23.37
N ILE A 598 -9.15 36.06 24.56
CA ILE A 598 -10.25 35.86 25.52
C ILE A 598 -11.49 36.56 24.97
N VAL A 599 -12.65 35.90 25.07
CA VAL A 599 -13.92 36.44 24.60
C VAL A 599 -14.89 36.66 25.76
N ASP A 600 -15.62 37.76 25.70
CA ASP A 600 -16.76 38.04 26.57
C ASP A 600 -18.06 37.83 25.79
N LEU A 601 -18.84 36.83 26.21
CA LEU A 601 -20.10 36.42 25.58
C LEU A 601 -21.34 36.97 26.30
N THR A 602 -21.17 37.78 27.36
CA THR A 602 -22.26 38.16 28.27
C THR A 602 -23.40 38.91 27.57
N ASN A 603 -23.08 39.76 26.60
CA ASN A 603 -24.05 40.56 25.83
C ASN A 603 -24.07 40.20 24.34
N ALA A 604 -23.58 39.02 23.99
CA ALA A 604 -23.51 38.59 22.60
C ALA A 604 -24.91 38.28 22.05
N ALA A 605 -25.27 38.88 20.92
CA ALA A 605 -26.36 38.36 20.09
C ALA A 605 -25.87 37.12 19.33
N TYR A 606 -26.67 36.06 19.21
CA TYR A 606 -26.23 34.86 18.51
C TYR A 606 -27.34 34.21 17.70
N THR A 607 -26.93 33.48 16.66
CA THR A 607 -27.84 32.77 15.75
C THR A 607 -28.23 31.39 16.27
N ASP A 608 -29.18 30.75 15.62
CA ASP A 608 -29.58 29.39 15.97
C ASP A 608 -28.40 28.41 15.92
N GLY A 609 -28.27 27.61 16.98
CA GLY A 609 -27.29 26.54 17.08
C GLY A 609 -27.03 26.09 18.51
N LEU A 610 -26.52 24.88 18.67
CA LEU A 610 -25.98 24.37 19.93
C LEU A 610 -24.47 24.67 19.97
N PHE A 611 -24.09 25.85 20.44
CA PHE A 611 -22.68 26.25 20.55
C PHE A 611 -21.98 25.46 21.66
N THR A 612 -20.99 24.65 21.30
CA THR A 612 -20.18 23.88 22.25
C THR A 612 -18.70 24.26 22.12
N ILE A 613 -17.88 23.82 23.07
CA ILE A 613 -16.42 23.92 22.95
C ILE A 613 -15.94 23.07 21.75
N ASN A 614 -14.96 23.60 21.02
CA ASN A 614 -14.43 23.15 19.73
C ASN A 614 -15.33 23.42 18.51
N CYS A 615 -16.48 24.10 18.66
CA CYS A 615 -17.19 24.64 17.50
C CYS A 615 -16.38 25.78 16.87
N VAL A 616 -16.36 25.83 15.53
CA VAL A 616 -15.86 26.97 14.77
C VAL A 616 -16.97 28.00 14.61
N VAL A 617 -16.71 29.25 14.96
CA VAL A 617 -17.69 30.34 14.94
C VAL A 617 -17.14 31.55 14.18
N LEU A 618 -18.06 32.32 13.61
CA LEU A 618 -17.84 33.69 13.14
C LEU A 618 -18.28 34.64 14.25
N VAL A 619 -17.40 35.58 14.59
CA VAL A 619 -17.60 36.55 15.66
C VAL A 619 -17.37 37.95 15.14
N GLU A 620 -18.29 38.85 15.44
CA GLU A 620 -18.15 40.29 15.27
C GLU A 620 -18.11 40.97 16.64
N GLY A 621 -17.09 41.79 16.88
CA GLY A 621 -16.91 42.42 18.18
C GLY A 621 -15.79 43.45 18.20
N GLU A 622 -15.57 44.06 19.36
CA GLU A 622 -14.50 45.04 19.59
C GLU A 622 -13.57 44.55 20.70
N VAL A 623 -12.27 44.81 20.56
CA VAL A 623 -11.28 44.47 21.58
C VAL A 623 -11.09 45.64 22.53
N ILE A 624 -11.34 45.38 23.83
CA ILE A 624 -11.15 46.33 24.92
C ILE A 624 -10.33 45.60 26.00
N ASP A 625 -9.23 46.21 26.45
CA ASP A 625 -8.35 45.65 27.48
C ASP A 625 -7.94 44.17 27.23
N ASP A 626 -7.53 43.86 26.00
CA ASP A 626 -7.14 42.52 25.53
C ASP A 626 -8.25 41.44 25.58
N VAL A 627 -9.51 41.86 25.73
CA VAL A 627 -10.70 41.01 25.68
C VAL A 627 -11.56 41.40 24.48
N LEU A 628 -11.96 40.40 23.67
CA LEU A 628 -12.90 40.61 22.57
C LEU A 628 -14.33 40.57 23.12
N HIS A 629 -14.97 41.72 23.20
CA HIS A 629 -16.38 41.83 23.55
C HIS A 629 -17.23 41.52 22.33
N VAL A 630 -17.94 40.40 22.37
CA VAL A 630 -18.71 39.89 21.26
C VAL A 630 -20.03 40.66 21.12
N GLN A 631 -20.25 41.26 19.97
CA GLN A 631 -21.53 41.88 19.61
C GLN A 631 -22.45 40.89 18.94
N SER A 632 -21.94 40.12 17.98
CA SER A 632 -22.68 39.03 17.35
C SER A 632 -21.82 37.78 17.11
N MET A 633 -22.44 36.60 17.21
CA MET A 633 -21.80 35.32 16.96
C MET A 633 -22.72 34.39 16.17
N GLY A 634 -22.17 33.67 15.21
CA GLY A 634 -22.92 32.67 14.47
C GLY A 634 -22.03 31.56 13.94
N PHE A 635 -22.65 30.48 13.48
CA PHE A 635 -21.88 29.47 12.77
C PHE A 635 -21.50 29.93 11.35
N PRO A 636 -20.35 29.47 10.84
CA PRO A 636 -19.96 29.63 9.45
C PRO A 636 -21.04 29.10 8.50
N PRO A 637 -21.36 29.82 7.41
CA PRO A 637 -22.39 29.37 6.47
C PRO A 637 -22.04 28.00 5.87
N PRO A 638 -23.02 27.11 5.67
CA PRO A 638 -22.79 25.81 5.04
C PRO A 638 -22.51 25.98 3.54
N GLU A 639 -21.93 24.94 2.94
CA GLU A 639 -21.68 24.85 1.50
C GLU A 639 -22.58 23.75 0.92
N SER A 640 -23.22 24.04 -0.21
CA SER A 640 -24.05 23.09 -0.93
C SER A 640 -23.21 21.94 -1.48
N LYS A 641 -23.79 20.73 -1.58
CA LYS A 641 -23.13 19.55 -2.13
C LYS A 641 -22.53 19.79 -3.51
N GLU A 642 -23.23 20.51 -4.38
CA GLU A 642 -22.79 20.84 -5.75
C GLU A 642 -21.49 21.66 -5.73
N ALA A 643 -21.46 22.73 -4.95
CA ALA A 643 -20.28 23.57 -4.78
C ALA A 643 -19.10 22.78 -4.17
N SER A 644 -19.35 21.89 -3.21
CA SER A 644 -18.30 21.02 -2.66
C SER A 644 -17.75 20.05 -3.73
N LEU A 645 -18.61 19.47 -4.57
CA LEU A 645 -18.20 18.57 -5.65
C LEU A 645 -17.38 19.28 -6.75
N GLU A 646 -17.70 20.53 -7.06
CA GLU A 646 -16.89 21.37 -7.96
C GLU A 646 -15.46 21.55 -7.41
N VAL A 647 -15.33 21.78 -6.11
CA VAL A 647 -14.03 21.94 -5.44
C VAL A 647 -13.23 20.64 -5.39
N LEU A 648 -13.90 19.50 -5.32
CA LEU A 648 -13.26 18.18 -5.38
C LEU A 648 -12.76 17.81 -6.77
N GLY A 649 -13.17 18.52 -7.83
CA GLY A 649 -12.59 18.37 -9.17
C GLY A 649 -12.74 16.96 -9.76
N GLY A 650 -13.84 16.27 -9.46
CA GLY A 650 -14.11 14.90 -9.92
C GLY A 650 -13.66 13.80 -8.97
N ILE A 651 -13.06 14.13 -7.84
CA ILE A 651 -12.70 13.15 -6.79
C ILE A 651 -13.96 12.73 -6.03
N ASP A 652 -14.18 11.41 -5.92
CA ASP A 652 -15.23 10.87 -5.05
C ASP A 652 -14.73 10.77 -3.60
N PRO A 653 -15.38 11.41 -2.62
CA PRO A 653 -14.96 11.38 -1.22
C PRO A 653 -14.96 9.97 -0.59
N LEU A 654 -15.72 9.02 -1.16
CA LEU A 654 -15.77 7.63 -0.69
C LEU A 654 -14.80 6.71 -1.42
N GLY A 655 -14.05 7.23 -2.40
CA GLY A 655 -13.05 6.47 -3.16
C GLY A 655 -13.63 5.57 -4.25
N VAL A 656 -14.89 5.78 -4.64
CA VAL A 656 -15.49 5.08 -5.78
C VAL A 656 -15.18 5.85 -7.06
N GLU A 657 -14.41 5.26 -7.96
CA GLU A 657 -14.02 5.93 -9.20
C GLU A 657 -15.07 5.71 -10.28
N VAL A 658 -15.86 6.75 -10.57
CA VAL A 658 -16.93 6.72 -11.58
C VAL A 658 -16.66 7.80 -12.62
N SER A 659 -16.70 7.45 -13.91
CA SER A 659 -16.54 8.45 -14.98
C SER A 659 -17.73 9.42 -15.03
N ALA A 660 -17.53 10.61 -15.61
CA ALA A 660 -18.61 11.58 -15.77
C ALA A 660 -19.81 11.04 -16.58
N GLN A 661 -19.56 10.16 -17.56
CA GLN A 661 -20.61 9.53 -18.37
C GLN A 661 -21.39 8.49 -17.58
N GLN A 662 -20.72 7.63 -16.83
CA GLN A 662 -21.37 6.65 -15.94
C GLN A 662 -22.20 7.32 -14.86
N ARG A 663 -21.72 8.43 -14.31
CA ARG A 663 -22.44 9.18 -13.28
C ARG A 663 -23.78 9.71 -13.78
N GLU A 664 -23.88 10.11 -15.04
CA GLU A 664 -25.14 10.52 -15.65
C GLU A 664 -26.07 9.31 -15.88
N GLN A 665 -25.53 8.17 -16.31
CA GLN A 665 -26.31 6.93 -16.45
C GLN A 665 -26.87 6.46 -15.10
N ILE A 666 -26.08 6.50 -14.03
CA ILE A 666 -26.49 6.17 -12.66
C ILE A 666 -27.62 7.11 -12.21
N ARG A 667 -27.53 8.40 -12.53
CA ARG A 667 -28.60 9.37 -12.24
C ARG A 667 -29.88 9.06 -13.01
N GLU A 668 -29.79 8.64 -14.26
CA GLU A 668 -30.97 8.19 -15.04
C GLU A 668 -31.59 6.93 -14.43
N LEU A 669 -30.79 5.97 -13.96
CA LEU A 669 -31.29 4.78 -13.26
C LEU A 669 -31.98 5.16 -11.95
N GLU A 670 -31.39 6.06 -11.16
CA GLU A 670 -31.96 6.60 -9.93
C GLU A 670 -33.34 7.24 -10.17
N ALA A 671 -33.43 8.06 -11.23
CA ALA A 671 -34.66 8.74 -11.61
C ALA A 671 -35.77 7.77 -12.04
N ASN A 672 -35.43 6.56 -12.50
CA ASN A 672 -36.40 5.54 -12.93
C ASN A 672 -36.79 4.56 -11.81
N ASP A 673 -36.07 4.53 -10.69
CA ASP A 673 -36.35 3.65 -9.56
C ASP A 673 -37.32 4.28 -8.54
N HIS A 674 -38.58 4.37 -8.96
CA HIS A 674 -39.65 4.93 -8.12
C HIS A 674 -40.16 3.97 -7.05
N HIS A 675 -39.73 2.70 -7.06
CA HIS A 675 -40.21 1.68 -6.14
C HIS A 675 -39.28 1.44 -4.94
N ALA A 676 -38.05 1.94 -5.00
CA ALA A 676 -37.12 1.84 -3.88
C ALA A 676 -37.72 2.38 -2.58
N THR A 677 -37.64 1.56 -1.54
CA THR A 677 -38.25 1.84 -0.23
C THR A 677 -37.32 1.41 0.87
N PHE A 678 -36.98 2.32 1.77
CA PHE A 678 -36.12 2.07 2.92
C PHE A 678 -36.93 2.15 4.22
N ILE A 679 -36.76 1.15 5.09
CA ILE A 679 -37.38 1.13 6.42
C ILE A 679 -36.29 1.39 7.44
N VAL A 680 -36.50 2.38 8.31
CA VAL A 680 -35.48 2.82 9.28
C VAL A 680 -36.03 2.69 10.70
N LEU A 681 -35.29 1.99 11.55
CA LEU A 681 -35.59 1.77 12.97
C LEU A 681 -34.38 2.14 13.83
N SER A 682 -34.62 2.63 15.05
CA SER A 682 -33.61 2.87 16.09
C SER A 682 -33.96 2.15 17.38
N ASP A 683 -32.97 1.80 18.19
CA ASP A 683 -33.13 1.13 19.48
C ASP A 683 -34.03 -0.12 19.42
N VAL A 684 -33.63 -1.03 18.53
CA VAL A 684 -34.33 -2.30 18.28
C VAL A 684 -33.91 -3.34 19.32
N HIS A 685 -34.41 -3.20 20.56
CA HIS A 685 -34.12 -4.11 21.67
C HIS A 685 -34.69 -5.52 21.43
N LEU A 686 -33.87 -6.44 20.91
CA LEU A 686 -34.28 -7.79 20.52
C LEU A 686 -34.59 -8.70 21.71
N ASP A 687 -34.15 -8.33 22.91
CA ASP A 687 -34.45 -9.04 24.16
C ASP A 687 -35.85 -8.75 24.70
N ASP A 688 -36.55 -7.75 24.17
CA ASP A 688 -37.95 -7.48 24.49
C ASP A 688 -38.88 -8.31 23.59
N PRO A 689 -39.68 -9.24 24.15
CA PRO A 689 -40.63 -10.03 23.36
C PRO A 689 -41.67 -9.18 22.62
N GLN A 690 -42.01 -7.98 23.13
CA GLN A 690 -42.93 -7.07 22.44
C GLN A 690 -42.30 -6.52 21.17
N VAL A 691 -41.01 -6.16 21.20
CA VAL A 691 -40.26 -5.71 20.02
C VAL A 691 -40.22 -6.81 18.97
N MET A 692 -39.90 -8.05 19.35
CA MET A 692 -39.90 -9.18 18.41
C MET A 692 -41.29 -9.46 17.82
N SER A 693 -42.36 -9.36 18.62
CA SER A 693 -43.74 -9.48 18.12
C SER A 693 -44.10 -8.35 17.14
N LYS A 694 -43.67 -7.12 17.42
CA LYS A 694 -43.95 -5.96 16.57
C LYS A 694 -43.11 -5.95 15.29
N LEU A 695 -41.90 -6.50 15.32
CA LEU A 695 -41.14 -6.79 14.09
C LEU A 695 -41.84 -7.84 13.23
N ASP A 696 -42.48 -8.85 13.83
CA ASP A 696 -43.27 -9.85 13.10
C ASP A 696 -44.46 -9.22 12.39
N GLU A 697 -45.24 -8.39 13.09
CA GLU A 697 -46.36 -7.62 12.52
C GLU A 697 -45.90 -6.65 11.42
N LEU A 698 -44.75 -5.99 11.63
CA LEU A 698 -44.14 -5.09 10.64
C LEU A 698 -43.78 -5.84 9.35
N PHE A 699 -43.04 -6.95 9.46
CA PHE A 699 -42.68 -7.76 8.29
C PHE A 699 -43.90 -8.35 7.59
N GLN A 700 -44.92 -8.76 8.35
CA GLN A 700 -46.20 -9.20 7.79
C GLN A 700 -46.87 -8.10 6.95
N GLY A 701 -46.90 -6.87 7.47
CA GLY A 701 -47.48 -5.72 6.77
C GLY A 701 -46.69 -5.28 5.54
N LEU A 702 -45.38 -5.56 5.51
CA LEU A 702 -44.47 -5.13 4.44
C LEU A 702 -44.19 -6.21 3.39
N GLU A 703 -44.62 -7.46 3.59
CA GLU A 703 -44.36 -8.58 2.66
C GLU A 703 -44.92 -8.34 1.25
N SER A 704 -46.00 -7.55 1.12
CA SER A 704 -46.54 -7.18 -0.20
C SER A 704 -45.78 -6.03 -0.87
N VAL A 705 -45.13 -5.17 -0.08
CA VAL A 705 -44.38 -3.99 -0.56
C VAL A 705 -42.95 -4.38 -0.91
N GLN A 706 -42.36 -5.32 -0.17
CA GLN A 706 -40.99 -5.80 -0.31
C GLN A 706 -39.97 -4.65 -0.33
N PRO A 707 -39.76 -3.98 0.82
CA PRO A 707 -38.82 -2.87 0.92
C PRO A 707 -37.43 -3.25 0.41
N THR A 708 -36.76 -2.33 -0.25
CA THR A 708 -35.41 -2.55 -0.80
C THR A 708 -34.36 -2.67 0.31
N LEU A 709 -34.52 -1.91 1.40
CA LEU A 709 -33.53 -1.83 2.46
C LEU A 709 -34.19 -1.66 3.85
N PHE A 710 -33.70 -2.41 4.83
CA PHE A 710 -33.97 -2.20 6.24
C PHE A 710 -32.70 -1.68 6.92
N ILE A 711 -32.79 -0.55 7.61
CA ILE A 711 -31.73 0.03 8.44
C ILE A 711 -32.15 -0.15 9.90
N LEU A 712 -31.47 -1.05 10.60
CA LEU A 712 -31.70 -1.33 12.02
C LEU A 712 -30.56 -0.73 12.82
N MET A 713 -30.82 0.36 13.53
CA MET A 713 -29.86 0.92 14.48
C MET A 713 -30.09 0.32 15.86
N GLY A 714 -29.00 -0.02 16.54
CA GLY A 714 -29.01 -0.42 17.94
C GLY A 714 -29.43 0.72 18.87
N ASP A 715 -29.46 0.51 20.18
CA ASP A 715 -28.98 -0.72 20.84
C ASP A 715 -29.86 -1.94 20.54
N PHE A 716 -29.26 -3.13 20.40
CA PHE A 716 -29.97 -4.38 20.12
C PHE A 716 -30.38 -5.15 21.38
N MET A 717 -29.99 -4.66 22.56
CA MET A 717 -30.40 -5.18 23.86
C MET A 717 -30.75 -4.01 24.79
N SER A 718 -31.76 -4.21 25.63
CA SER A 718 -32.20 -3.23 26.62
C SER A 718 -31.16 -2.95 27.73
N THR A 719 -30.21 -3.87 27.94
CA THR A 719 -29.15 -3.75 28.94
C THR A 719 -27.77 -4.06 28.37
N SER A 720 -26.76 -3.32 28.82
CA SER A 720 -25.36 -3.53 28.42
C SER A 720 -24.79 -4.83 29.01
N ILE A 721 -23.94 -5.50 28.25
CA ILE A 721 -23.25 -6.73 28.70
C ILE A 721 -22.35 -6.46 29.91
N GLY A 722 -22.43 -7.34 30.91
CA GLY A 722 -21.54 -7.32 32.07
C GLY A 722 -21.94 -6.35 33.18
N GLY A 723 -23.18 -5.85 33.15
CA GLY A 723 -23.76 -4.94 34.14
C GLY A 723 -24.05 -5.54 35.53
N GLY A 724 -23.88 -6.86 35.73
CA GLY A 724 -24.05 -7.53 37.02
C GLY A 724 -24.87 -8.82 36.94
N ALA A 725 -25.39 -9.28 38.09
CA ALA A 725 -26.25 -10.47 38.13
C ALA A 725 -27.56 -10.20 37.38
N GLY A 726 -27.81 -10.95 36.30
CA GLY A 726 -28.99 -10.80 35.44
C GLY A 726 -28.79 -9.93 34.20
N SER A 727 -27.57 -9.43 33.92
CA SER A 727 -27.29 -8.74 32.65
C SER A 727 -27.16 -9.73 31.49
N ASN A 728 -27.64 -9.34 30.32
CA ASN A 728 -27.47 -10.11 29.09
C ASN A 728 -25.99 -10.39 28.80
N SER A 729 -25.74 -11.54 28.19
CA SER A 729 -24.43 -12.04 27.77
C SER A 729 -24.27 -11.96 26.25
N LEU A 730 -23.05 -12.18 25.75
CA LEU A 730 -22.79 -12.26 24.30
C LEU A 730 -23.54 -13.44 23.65
N GLN A 731 -23.83 -14.48 24.44
CA GLN A 731 -24.58 -15.64 23.99
C GLN A 731 -26.06 -15.30 23.82
N ASP A 732 -26.64 -14.49 24.71
CA ASP A 732 -28.03 -14.06 24.61
C ASP A 732 -28.24 -13.20 23.35
N LEU A 733 -27.34 -12.23 23.07
CA LEU A 733 -27.43 -11.46 21.82
C LEU A 733 -27.36 -12.35 20.58
N ARG A 734 -26.49 -13.37 20.58
CA ARG A 734 -26.39 -14.32 19.47
C ARG A 734 -27.71 -15.08 19.26
N GLU A 735 -28.37 -15.49 20.34
CA GLU A 735 -29.67 -16.16 20.29
C GLU A 735 -30.75 -15.23 19.74
N TYR A 736 -30.82 -13.98 20.22
CA TYR A 736 -31.78 -13.00 19.72
C TYR A 736 -31.56 -12.63 18.24
N LEU A 737 -30.30 -12.50 17.79
CA LEU A 737 -29.99 -12.29 16.37
C LEU A 737 -30.34 -13.52 15.52
N GLU A 738 -30.21 -14.73 16.08
CA GLU A 738 -30.62 -15.96 15.41
C GLU A 738 -32.15 -16.06 15.29
N GLU A 739 -32.89 -15.61 16.30
CA GLU A 739 -34.35 -15.49 16.28
C GLU A 739 -34.79 -14.44 15.25
N LEU A 740 -34.13 -13.28 15.19
CA LEU A 740 -34.37 -12.27 14.15
C LEU A 740 -34.16 -12.85 12.75
N GLY A 741 -33.09 -13.62 12.54
CA GLY A 741 -32.86 -14.29 11.25
C GLY A 741 -33.95 -15.31 10.91
N THR A 742 -34.47 -16.01 11.91
CA THR A 742 -35.59 -16.95 11.73
C THR A 742 -36.89 -16.22 11.42
N LEU A 743 -37.10 -15.05 12.03
CA LEU A 743 -38.23 -14.18 11.78
C LEU A 743 -38.21 -13.61 10.36
N ILE A 744 -37.05 -13.16 9.87
CA ILE A 744 -36.90 -12.69 8.47
C ILE A 744 -37.25 -13.82 7.50
N LEU A 745 -36.76 -15.04 7.74
CA LEU A 745 -37.01 -16.20 6.87
C LEU A 745 -38.48 -16.67 6.86
N LYS A 746 -39.31 -16.22 7.81
CA LYS A 746 -40.76 -16.46 7.80
C LYS A 746 -41.43 -15.76 6.60
N TYR A 747 -40.80 -14.69 6.09
CA TYR A 747 -41.30 -13.81 5.03
C TYR A 747 -40.37 -13.88 3.80
N PRO A 748 -40.60 -14.83 2.87
CA PRO A 748 -39.66 -15.10 1.78
C PRO A 748 -39.50 -13.93 0.81
N GLY A 749 -40.53 -13.11 0.58
CA GLY A 749 -40.44 -11.94 -0.28
C GLY A 749 -39.45 -10.91 0.25
N ILE A 750 -39.53 -10.61 1.55
CA ILE A 750 -38.54 -9.77 2.25
C ILE A 750 -37.16 -10.44 2.27
N ALA A 751 -37.07 -11.73 2.61
CA ALA A 751 -35.78 -12.41 2.73
C ALA A 751 -34.98 -12.46 1.41
N GLU A 752 -35.66 -12.60 0.27
CA GLU A 752 -35.02 -12.66 -1.05
C GLU A 752 -34.70 -11.27 -1.61
N ASN A 753 -35.60 -10.29 -1.46
CA ASN A 753 -35.52 -9.01 -2.16
C ASN A 753 -35.01 -7.84 -1.31
N SER A 754 -35.05 -7.94 0.03
CA SER A 754 -34.63 -6.88 0.93
C SER A 754 -33.19 -7.06 1.40
N ARG A 755 -32.45 -5.94 1.47
CA ARG A 755 -31.17 -5.88 2.20
C ARG A 755 -31.38 -5.41 3.63
N PHE A 756 -30.52 -5.83 4.55
CA PHE A 756 -30.56 -5.42 5.96
C PHE A 756 -29.21 -4.84 6.37
N VAL A 757 -29.21 -3.65 6.97
CA VAL A 757 -28.01 -2.99 7.51
C VAL A 757 -28.18 -2.82 9.01
N LEU A 758 -27.26 -3.43 9.77
CA LEU A 758 -27.22 -3.32 11.23
C LEU A 758 -26.14 -2.32 11.63
N VAL A 759 -26.54 -1.26 12.32
CA VAL A 759 -25.67 -0.19 12.82
C VAL A 759 -25.63 -0.27 14.35
N PRO A 760 -24.47 -0.45 14.98
CA PRO A 760 -24.37 -0.67 16.42
C PRO A 760 -24.64 0.62 17.22
N GLY A 761 -25.38 0.48 18.31
CA GLY A 761 -25.64 1.53 19.29
C GLY A 761 -24.51 1.69 20.33
N PRO A 762 -24.66 2.64 21.26
CA PRO A 762 -23.66 2.95 22.29
C PRO A 762 -23.43 1.85 23.34
N ASN A 763 -24.43 1.02 23.61
CA ASN A 763 -24.36 -0.03 24.64
C ASN A 763 -24.22 -1.44 24.04
N ASP A 764 -24.22 -1.55 22.72
CA ASP A 764 -23.99 -2.82 22.04
C ASP A 764 -22.59 -3.41 22.27
N PRO A 765 -22.44 -4.74 22.13
CA PRO A 765 -21.14 -5.39 22.37
C PRO A 765 -20.13 -5.03 21.30
N GLY A 766 -18.88 -4.81 21.72
CA GLY A 766 -17.81 -4.37 20.80
C GLY A 766 -17.87 -2.89 20.43
N SER A 767 -18.93 -2.17 20.81
CA SER A 767 -19.01 -0.72 20.69
C SER A 767 -18.07 -0.05 21.68
N SER A 768 -17.06 0.64 21.15
CA SER A 768 -16.27 1.58 21.95
C SER A 768 -17.12 2.79 22.32
N ARG A 769 -16.83 3.41 23.47
CA ARG A 769 -17.34 4.76 23.75
C ARG A 769 -16.73 5.81 22.81
N ALA A 770 -15.62 5.49 22.15
CA ALA A 770 -14.99 6.34 21.15
C ALA A 770 -15.51 6.05 19.74
N PHE A 771 -15.63 7.10 18.93
CA PHE A 771 -15.98 6.97 17.52
C PHE A 771 -14.75 6.87 16.60
N PRO A 772 -14.85 6.19 15.44
CA PRO A 772 -15.97 5.34 15.03
C PRO A 772 -16.08 4.08 15.89
N ARG A 773 -17.29 3.53 15.99
CA ARG A 773 -17.55 2.23 16.64
C ARG A 773 -17.43 1.11 15.62
N HIS A 774 -16.87 -0.02 16.05
CA HIS A 774 -16.78 -1.23 15.25
C HIS A 774 -18.18 -1.83 15.02
N PRO A 775 -18.38 -2.60 13.93
CA PRO A 775 -19.58 -3.40 13.76
C PRO A 775 -19.78 -4.39 14.90
N LEU A 776 -21.00 -4.91 15.02
CA LEU A 776 -21.29 -6.01 15.94
C LEU A 776 -20.31 -7.20 15.71
N PRO A 777 -19.75 -7.80 16.77
CA PRO A 777 -18.74 -8.85 16.63
C PRO A 777 -19.23 -10.08 15.84
N ASP A 778 -18.38 -10.62 14.98
CA ASP A 778 -18.66 -11.84 14.20
C ASP A 778 -19.14 -13.03 15.06
N LEU A 779 -18.73 -13.08 16.34
CA LEU A 779 -19.14 -14.12 17.28
C LEU A 779 -20.67 -14.18 17.47
N CYS A 780 -21.37 -13.05 17.38
CA CYS A 780 -22.82 -12.97 17.54
C CYS A 780 -23.58 -12.89 16.21
N THR A 781 -22.96 -12.38 15.14
CA THR A 781 -23.64 -12.13 13.86
C THR A 781 -23.50 -13.26 12.83
N ARG A 782 -22.51 -14.16 12.97
CA ARG A 782 -22.19 -15.19 11.96
C ARG A 782 -23.38 -16.09 11.61
N ASP A 783 -24.18 -16.49 12.59
CA ASP A 783 -25.31 -17.41 12.36
C ASP A 783 -26.48 -16.69 11.66
N LEU A 784 -26.73 -15.41 11.99
CA LEU A 784 -27.67 -14.54 11.27
C LEU A 784 -27.26 -14.36 9.80
N ILE A 785 -26.00 -13.97 9.54
CA ILE A 785 -25.50 -13.73 8.18
C ILE A 785 -25.53 -15.03 7.35
N ARG A 786 -25.29 -16.19 7.98
CA ARG A 786 -25.40 -17.49 7.30
C ARG A 786 -26.84 -17.82 6.91
N LYS A 787 -27.83 -17.43 7.73
CA LYS A 787 -29.26 -17.64 7.46
C LYS A 787 -29.79 -16.64 6.42
N VAL A 788 -29.39 -15.38 6.54
CA VAL A 788 -29.85 -14.26 5.70
C VAL A 788 -28.62 -13.57 5.10
N PRO A 789 -28.16 -13.97 3.90
CA PRO A 789 -26.92 -13.46 3.30
C PRO A 789 -27.00 -11.98 2.89
N ASN A 790 -28.21 -11.42 2.81
CA ASN A 790 -28.46 -10.01 2.49
C ASN A 790 -28.28 -9.06 3.71
N VAL A 791 -27.78 -9.58 4.84
CA VAL A 791 -27.47 -8.80 6.06
C VAL A 791 -26.04 -8.29 6.03
N THR A 792 -25.86 -6.99 6.25
CA THR A 792 -24.57 -6.31 6.39
C THR A 792 -24.47 -5.66 7.77
N CYS A 793 -23.50 -6.08 8.58
CA CYS A 793 -23.17 -5.40 9.84
C CYS A 793 -22.10 -4.34 9.56
N THR A 794 -22.35 -3.08 9.91
CA THR A 794 -21.45 -1.95 9.61
C THR A 794 -21.08 -1.16 10.86
N THR A 795 -20.22 -0.15 10.71
CA THR A 795 -19.76 0.72 11.80
C THR A 795 -20.81 1.74 12.20
N ASN A 796 -20.54 2.48 13.27
CA ASN A 796 -21.28 3.69 13.61
C ASN A 796 -20.31 4.87 13.81
N PRO A 797 -20.38 5.96 13.00
CA PRO A 797 -21.31 6.14 11.87
C PRO A 797 -21.02 5.18 10.71
N CYS A 798 -21.93 5.13 9.75
CA CYS A 798 -21.70 4.55 8.43
C CYS A 798 -22.30 5.44 7.34
N ARG A 799 -21.94 5.18 6.09
CA ARG A 799 -22.54 5.84 4.92
C ARG A 799 -23.15 4.82 3.99
N ILE A 800 -24.31 5.14 3.43
CA ILE A 800 -24.96 4.37 2.39
C ILE A 800 -25.03 5.24 1.16
N ARG A 801 -24.59 4.71 0.02
CA ARG A 801 -24.81 5.34 -1.28
C ARG A 801 -25.92 4.60 -2.01
N TYR A 802 -26.95 5.34 -2.36
CA TYR A 802 -28.04 4.87 -3.21
C TYR A 802 -27.94 5.62 -4.54
N TYR A 803 -27.49 4.95 -5.59
CA TYR A 803 -27.12 5.60 -6.85
C TYR A 803 -26.20 6.82 -6.62
N THR A 804 -26.66 8.03 -6.91
CA THR A 804 -25.86 9.27 -6.71
C THR A 804 -26.08 9.94 -5.35
N GLN A 805 -27.02 9.44 -4.55
CA GLN A 805 -27.35 9.97 -3.23
C GLN A 805 -26.44 9.41 -2.14
N ASP A 806 -25.93 10.30 -1.29
CA ASP A 806 -25.13 9.98 -0.12
C ASP A 806 -25.98 10.14 1.15
N ILE A 807 -26.17 9.04 1.87
CA ILE A 807 -26.93 8.95 3.12
C ILE A 807 -25.96 8.67 4.27
N VAL A 808 -25.94 9.53 5.28
CA VAL A 808 -25.12 9.34 6.49
C VAL A 808 -26.00 8.84 7.61
N ILE A 809 -25.59 7.78 8.29
CA ILE A 809 -26.32 7.20 9.43
C ILE A 809 -25.45 7.33 10.68
N PHE A 810 -26.03 7.85 11.76
CA PHE A 810 -25.32 8.05 13.02
C PHE A 810 -26.21 7.76 14.23
N ARG A 811 -25.84 6.76 15.03
CA ARG A 811 -26.59 6.34 16.23
C ARG A 811 -25.86 6.80 17.50
N ASP A 812 -26.35 7.85 18.14
CA ASP A 812 -25.87 8.29 19.45
C ASP A 812 -26.92 9.22 20.08
N ASP A 813 -27.02 9.26 21.41
CA ASP A 813 -27.94 10.17 22.11
C ASP A 813 -27.38 11.60 22.14
N LEU A 814 -27.24 12.17 20.95
CA LEU A 814 -26.48 13.36 20.65
C LEU A 814 -27.19 14.62 21.13
N GLN A 815 -28.51 14.68 21.01
CA GLN A 815 -29.32 15.83 21.40
C GLN A 815 -29.09 16.19 22.87
N GLN A 816 -29.27 15.22 23.77
CA GLN A 816 -29.04 15.42 25.21
C GLN A 816 -27.57 15.69 25.55
N LYS A 817 -26.62 15.08 24.81
CA LYS A 817 -25.18 15.34 25.02
C LYS A 817 -24.83 16.77 24.63
N MET A 818 -25.30 17.25 23.48
CA MET A 818 -24.99 18.60 22.99
C MET A 818 -25.65 19.68 23.83
N GLN A 819 -26.91 19.50 24.23
CA GLN A 819 -27.57 20.42 25.16
C GLN A 819 -26.80 20.59 26.47
N ARG A 820 -26.32 19.50 27.07
CA ARG A 820 -25.54 19.56 28.32
C ARG A 820 -24.21 20.29 28.18
N HIS A 821 -23.67 20.38 26.97
CA HIS A 821 -22.38 21.02 26.69
C HIS A 821 -22.53 22.35 25.95
N ALA A 822 -23.76 22.81 25.71
CA ALA A 822 -24.01 24.09 25.10
C ALA A 822 -23.55 25.21 26.05
N ILE A 823 -22.73 26.13 25.56
CA ILE A 823 -22.20 27.26 26.35
C ILE A 823 -23.17 28.45 26.36
N LEU A 824 -24.12 28.47 25.42
CA LEU A 824 -25.20 29.44 25.32
C LEU A 824 -26.54 28.69 25.25
N PRO A 825 -27.62 29.23 25.83
CA PRO A 825 -28.92 28.59 25.76
C PRO A 825 -29.47 28.61 24.33
N PRO A 826 -30.15 27.54 23.87
CA PRO A 826 -30.82 27.54 22.58
C PRO A 826 -31.95 28.59 22.55
N MET A 827 -32.16 29.20 21.39
CA MET A 827 -33.18 30.24 21.18
C MET A 827 -34.53 29.59 20.84
N PRO A 828 -35.67 30.09 21.35
CA PRO A 828 -36.98 29.64 20.88
C PRO A 828 -37.22 30.09 19.44
N SER A 829 -38.05 29.37 18.68
CA SER A 829 -38.41 29.78 17.32
C SER A 829 -39.31 31.03 17.28
N GLU A 830 -39.25 31.80 16.19
CA GLU A 830 -40.04 33.04 15.99
C GLU A 830 -41.57 32.85 16.17
N GLN A 831 -42.07 31.62 16.00
CA GLN A 831 -43.49 31.28 16.18
C GLN A 831 -43.87 31.09 17.66
N GLU A 832 -42.93 30.70 18.52
CA GLU A 832 -43.11 30.56 19.97
C GLU A 832 -42.90 31.91 20.68
N GLU A 833 -42.00 32.78 20.20
CA GLU A 833 -41.80 34.14 20.73
C GLU A 833 -43.08 35.01 20.68
N ALA A 834 -43.94 34.80 19.68
CA ALA A 834 -45.20 35.52 19.54
C ALA A 834 -46.33 34.99 20.44
N ALA A 835 -46.15 33.81 21.06
CA ALA A 835 -47.17 33.12 21.85
C ALA A 835 -46.90 33.14 23.37
N MET A 836 -45.72 33.58 23.81
CA MET A 836 -45.31 33.58 25.21
C MET A 836 -45.42 34.99 25.83
N ASP A 837 -46.08 35.09 26.99
CA ASP A 837 -46.10 36.31 27.80
C ASP A 837 -44.67 36.61 28.32
N GLU A 838 -44.29 37.89 28.41
CA GLU A 838 -42.94 38.38 28.82
C GLU A 838 -42.43 37.85 30.18
N SER A 839 -43.25 37.13 30.94
CA SER A 839 -42.92 36.56 32.26
C SER A 839 -42.64 35.04 32.27
N GLU A 840 -42.81 34.33 31.15
CA GLU A 840 -42.57 32.87 31.02
C GLU A 840 -41.38 32.49 30.12
N VAL A 841 -40.52 33.45 29.76
CA VAL A 841 -39.39 33.30 28.82
C VAL A 841 -38.35 32.22 29.22
N VAL A 842 -38.40 31.68 30.44
CA VAL A 842 -37.30 30.88 31.00
C VAL A 842 -37.51 29.35 30.97
N GLN A 843 -38.70 28.81 30.69
CA GLN A 843 -38.90 27.35 30.89
C GLN A 843 -39.82 26.66 29.88
N SER A 844 -39.40 26.55 28.62
CA SER A 844 -39.30 25.27 27.89
C SER A 844 -39.17 25.51 26.39
N VAL A 845 -37.95 25.38 25.85
CA VAL A 845 -37.76 25.26 24.39
C VAL A 845 -38.34 23.92 23.97
N SER A 846 -39.22 23.89 22.96
CA SER A 846 -39.82 22.66 22.46
C SER A 846 -38.75 21.68 21.96
N GLN A 847 -39.00 20.36 22.08
CA GLN A 847 -38.06 19.35 21.57
C GLN A 847 -37.77 19.52 20.08
N THR A 848 -38.78 19.94 19.31
CA THR A 848 -38.67 20.26 17.88
C THR A 848 -37.69 21.38 17.59
N ASP A 849 -37.63 22.41 18.43
CA ASP A 849 -36.69 23.53 18.25
C ASP A 849 -35.26 23.12 18.59
N ILE A 850 -35.09 22.24 19.58
CA ILE A 850 -33.79 21.65 19.87
C ILE A 850 -33.28 20.81 18.69
N SER A 851 -34.14 19.99 18.07
CA SER A 851 -33.75 19.19 16.90
C SER A 851 -33.33 20.06 15.70
N LYS A 852 -33.95 21.24 15.52
CA LYS A 852 -33.52 22.25 14.53
C LYS A 852 -32.12 22.77 14.85
N HIS A 853 -31.87 23.16 16.09
CA HIS A 853 -30.54 23.60 16.50
C HIS A 853 -29.49 22.50 16.32
N LEU A 854 -29.83 21.25 16.63
CA LEU A 854 -28.94 20.10 16.44
C LEU A 854 -28.57 19.94 14.96
N ALA A 855 -29.56 19.81 14.07
CA ALA A 855 -29.33 19.63 12.63
C ALA A 855 -28.48 20.77 12.05
N LYS A 856 -28.82 22.01 12.39
CA LYS A 856 -28.06 23.20 11.99
C LYS A 856 -26.61 23.14 12.47
N THR A 857 -26.38 22.75 13.72
CA THR A 857 -25.03 22.65 14.28
C THR A 857 -24.18 21.62 13.55
N LEU A 858 -24.70 20.42 13.27
CA LEU A 858 -23.93 19.38 12.60
C LEU A 858 -23.53 19.77 11.18
N ILE A 859 -24.47 20.36 10.44
CA ILE A 859 -24.27 20.77 9.04
C ILE A 859 -23.34 21.99 8.97
N ASP A 860 -23.56 23.00 9.80
CA ASP A 860 -22.70 24.19 9.80
C ASP A 860 -21.28 23.85 10.29
N GLN A 861 -21.11 22.95 11.27
CA GLN A 861 -19.79 22.48 11.69
C GLN A 861 -19.16 21.48 10.71
N ALA A 862 -19.90 21.02 9.69
CA ALA A 862 -19.53 19.94 8.78
C ALA A 862 -18.96 18.71 9.50
N HIS A 863 -19.57 18.34 10.64
CA HIS A 863 -19.05 17.27 11.49
C HIS A 863 -20.15 16.65 12.37
N LEU A 864 -20.21 15.32 12.48
CA LEU A 864 -21.22 14.59 13.26
C LEU A 864 -21.09 14.77 14.78
N CYS A 865 -19.88 15.08 15.27
CA CYS A 865 -19.60 15.23 16.70
C CYS A 865 -18.80 16.52 17.01
N PRO A 866 -19.42 17.71 16.92
CA PRO A 866 -18.83 18.97 17.35
C PRO A 866 -18.97 19.09 18.88
N LEU A 867 -18.23 18.27 19.60
CA LEU A 867 -18.19 18.21 21.06
C LEU A 867 -16.74 18.17 21.56
N PRO A 868 -16.49 18.54 22.83
CA PRO A 868 -15.20 18.29 23.45
C PRO A 868 -14.84 16.80 23.41
N LEU A 869 -13.58 16.47 23.10
CA LEU A 869 -13.09 15.08 23.08
C LEU A 869 -13.23 14.34 24.42
N MET A 870 -13.36 15.09 25.53
CA MET A 870 -13.62 14.52 26.86
C MET A 870 -15.09 14.12 27.04
N ALA A 871 -16.01 14.81 26.34
CA ALA A 871 -17.44 14.52 26.37
C ALA A 871 -17.81 13.38 25.41
N ASN A 872 -17.19 13.36 24.23
CA ASN A 872 -17.34 12.28 23.25
C ASN A 872 -15.97 11.91 22.68
N PRO A 873 -15.35 10.81 23.14
CA PRO A 873 -14.05 10.37 22.66
C PRO A 873 -14.08 10.01 21.18
N ILE A 874 -12.96 10.27 20.48
CA ILE A 874 -12.81 9.96 19.05
C ILE A 874 -11.41 9.36 18.84
N ASN A 875 -11.34 8.30 18.04
CA ASN A 875 -10.11 7.71 17.54
C ASN A 875 -9.47 8.69 16.55
N TRP A 876 -8.34 9.30 16.93
CA TRP A 876 -7.86 10.52 16.27
C TRP A 876 -7.56 10.38 14.78
N ASP A 877 -7.00 9.25 14.35
CA ASP A 877 -6.69 8.97 12.94
C ASP A 877 -7.95 8.75 12.08
N PHE A 878 -9.12 8.56 12.70
CA PHE A 878 -10.39 8.27 12.03
C PHE A 878 -11.42 9.40 12.11
N ASP A 879 -11.04 10.59 12.62
CA ASP A 879 -11.94 11.76 12.70
C ASP A 879 -12.54 12.15 11.36
N SER A 880 -11.81 11.94 10.26
CA SER A 880 -12.29 12.25 8.91
C SER A 880 -13.55 11.48 8.53
N SER A 881 -13.79 10.30 9.10
CA SER A 881 -15.00 9.52 8.83
C SER A 881 -16.27 10.13 9.45
N LEU A 882 -16.11 11.05 10.43
CA LEU A 882 -17.19 11.80 11.04
C LEU A 882 -17.45 13.17 10.37
N GLN A 883 -16.63 13.55 9.40
CA GLN A 883 -16.80 14.81 8.68
C GLN A 883 -18.00 14.74 7.74
N LEU A 884 -18.75 15.83 7.62
CA LEU A 884 -19.86 16.02 6.68
C LEU A 884 -19.40 16.90 5.51
N PHE A 885 -18.27 16.53 4.91
CA PHE A 885 -17.74 17.16 3.70
C PHE A 885 -17.48 16.09 2.62
N PRO A 886 -18.10 16.19 1.43
CA PRO A 886 -19.21 17.11 1.10
C PRO A 886 -20.45 16.85 1.97
N ALA A 887 -21.39 17.79 1.99
CA ALA A 887 -22.66 17.60 2.68
C ALA A 887 -23.43 16.39 2.10
N PRO A 888 -24.06 15.54 2.94
CA PRO A 888 -24.88 14.43 2.46
C PRO A 888 -26.23 14.92 1.94
N ASP A 889 -26.94 14.09 1.16
CA ASP A 889 -28.33 14.38 0.78
C ASP A 889 -29.27 14.13 1.95
N VAL A 890 -28.98 13.07 2.73
CA VAL A 890 -29.76 12.70 3.91
C VAL A 890 -28.86 12.37 5.10
N LEU A 891 -29.23 12.89 6.26
CA LEU A 891 -28.63 12.57 7.56
C LEU A 891 -29.69 11.88 8.45
N ILE A 892 -29.48 10.59 8.70
CA ILE A 892 -30.32 9.77 9.56
C ILE A 892 -29.68 9.71 10.95
N LEU A 893 -30.40 10.20 11.95
CA LEU A 893 -29.96 10.21 13.34
C LEU A 893 -30.72 9.14 14.14
N GLY A 894 -30.02 8.36 14.95
CA GLY A 894 -30.59 7.51 15.98
C GLY A 894 -30.33 8.13 17.36
N ASP A 895 -31.36 8.69 17.97
CA ASP A 895 -31.36 9.27 19.32
C ASP A 895 -32.44 8.59 20.17
N SER A 896 -32.51 8.95 21.45
CA SER A 896 -33.51 8.50 22.42
C SER A 896 -34.70 9.46 22.54
N THR A 897 -34.82 10.42 21.61
CA THR A 897 -35.84 11.48 21.61
C THR A 897 -37.06 11.11 20.76
N GLU A 898 -38.06 11.98 20.71
CA GLU A 898 -39.22 11.78 19.82
C GLU A 898 -38.80 11.90 18.35
N GLN A 899 -39.51 11.17 17.47
CA GLN A 899 -39.28 11.22 16.04
C GLN A 899 -39.40 12.65 15.47
N PHE A 900 -38.52 13.01 14.53
CA PHE A 900 -38.58 14.32 13.86
C PHE A 900 -38.05 14.24 12.43
N GLN A 901 -38.49 15.17 11.59
CA GLN A 901 -37.96 15.43 10.25
C GLN A 901 -37.75 16.92 10.07
N LEU A 902 -36.61 17.27 9.49
CA LEU A 902 -36.17 18.64 9.25
C LEU A 902 -35.44 18.69 7.90
N GLY A 903 -35.36 19.90 7.32
CA GLY A 903 -34.51 20.16 6.16
C GLY A 903 -33.64 21.38 6.45
N TYR A 904 -32.34 21.29 6.17
CA TYR A 904 -31.43 22.42 6.35
C TYR A 904 -30.32 22.39 5.30
N SER A 905 -30.13 23.52 4.60
CA SER A 905 -29.10 23.66 3.54
C SER A 905 -29.11 22.53 2.49
N SER A 906 -30.30 22.15 2.02
CA SER A 906 -30.54 21.05 1.07
C SER A 906 -30.24 19.64 1.60
N VAL A 907 -29.97 19.48 2.89
CA VAL A 907 -29.84 18.18 3.55
C VAL A 907 -31.16 17.82 4.23
N GLY A 908 -31.71 16.64 3.91
CA GLY A 908 -32.82 16.05 4.65
C GLY A 908 -32.32 15.43 5.95
N VAL A 909 -32.88 15.78 7.09
CA VAL A 909 -32.48 15.25 8.40
C VAL A 909 -33.68 14.61 9.07
N PHE A 910 -33.58 13.36 9.50
CA PHE A 910 -34.66 12.73 10.25
C PHE A 910 -34.16 11.73 11.28
N HIS A 911 -35.02 11.48 12.26
CA HIS A 911 -34.83 10.51 13.33
C HIS A 911 -36.10 9.66 13.47
N PRO A 912 -36.02 8.32 13.43
CA PRO A 912 -37.22 7.46 13.45
C PRO A 912 -37.92 7.33 14.81
N GLY A 913 -37.31 7.80 15.90
CA GLY A 913 -37.76 7.48 17.26
C GLY A 913 -37.21 6.12 17.75
N PRO A 914 -37.17 5.89 19.07
CA PRO A 914 -36.79 4.61 19.67
C PRO A 914 -37.90 3.58 19.51
N PHE A 915 -37.67 2.55 18.68
CA PHE A 915 -38.67 1.54 18.33
C PHE A 915 -39.18 0.76 19.55
N HIS A 916 -38.31 0.48 20.53
CA HIS A 916 -38.74 -0.21 21.75
C HIS A 916 -39.73 0.59 22.62
N ALA A 917 -39.85 1.92 22.41
CA ALA A 917 -40.68 2.78 23.26
C ALA A 917 -42.11 2.91 22.75
N ASP A 918 -42.29 3.16 21.45
CA ASP A 918 -43.60 3.41 20.84
C ASP A 918 -43.79 2.72 19.48
N PHE A 919 -42.89 1.82 19.12
CA PHE A 919 -42.89 1.05 17.86
C PHE A 919 -42.91 1.94 16.61
N SER A 920 -42.36 3.17 16.71
CA SER A 920 -42.20 4.08 15.58
C SER A 920 -41.08 3.66 14.65
N PHE A 921 -41.33 3.80 13.35
CA PHE A 921 -40.35 3.60 12.30
C PHE A 921 -40.58 4.61 11.17
N VAL A 922 -39.56 4.79 10.33
CA VAL A 922 -39.67 5.65 9.15
C VAL A 922 -39.68 4.82 7.89
N PHE A 923 -40.64 5.12 7.03
CA PHE A 923 -40.69 4.67 5.65
C PHE A 923 -40.11 5.79 4.77
N TYR A 924 -38.93 5.56 4.19
CA TYR A 924 -38.20 6.54 3.38
C TYR A 924 -38.17 6.11 1.92
N ARG A 925 -38.57 7.01 1.01
CA ARG A 925 -38.44 6.82 -0.45
C ARG A 925 -37.32 7.71 -0.99
N PRO A 926 -36.18 7.15 -1.40
CA PRO A 926 -35.02 7.94 -1.82
C PRO A 926 -35.23 8.70 -3.13
N SER A 927 -35.95 8.14 -4.11
CA SER A 927 -36.17 8.80 -5.40
C SER A 927 -36.94 10.12 -5.31
N THR A 928 -37.82 10.25 -4.33
CA THR A 928 -38.61 11.47 -4.06
C THR A 928 -38.13 12.23 -2.82
N ASN A 929 -37.13 11.72 -2.10
CA ASN A 929 -36.70 12.21 -0.79
C ASN A 929 -37.88 12.45 0.18
N THR A 930 -38.84 11.51 0.21
CA THR A 930 -40.04 11.60 1.08
C THR A 930 -39.94 10.62 2.23
N THR A 931 -40.18 11.10 3.44
CA THR A 931 -40.29 10.28 4.65
C THR A 931 -41.72 10.25 5.16
N GLU A 932 -42.21 9.06 5.50
CA GLU A 932 -43.48 8.82 6.14
C GLU A 932 -43.22 8.18 7.51
N PHE A 933 -43.63 8.87 8.58
CA PHE A 933 -43.56 8.34 9.94
C PHE A 933 -44.73 7.38 10.18
N SER A 934 -44.42 6.20 10.70
CA SER A 934 -45.39 5.13 10.93
C SER A 934 -45.16 4.47 12.29
N ARG A 935 -46.20 3.82 12.82
CA ARG A 935 -46.15 3.05 14.05
C ARG A 935 -46.81 1.69 13.83
N VAL A 936 -46.29 0.67 14.49
CA VAL A 936 -46.91 -0.66 14.50
C VAL A 936 -47.94 -0.71 15.63
N GLU A 937 -49.21 -0.41 15.31
CA GLU A 937 -50.33 -0.38 16.28
C GLU A 937 -50.59 -1.73 16.94
#